data_AF-A0A1M7ZYT0-F1
#
_entry.id   AF-A0A1M7ZYT0-F1
#
_cell.length_a   1.000
_cell.length_b   1.000
_cell.length_c   1.000
_cell.angle_alpha   90.00
_cell.angle_beta   90.00
_cell.angle_gamma   90.00
#
_symmetry.space_group_name_H-M   'P 1'
#
loop_
_entity.id
_entity.type
_entity.pdbx_description
1 polymer ?
#
loop_
_entity_poly.entity_id
_entity_poly.type
_entity_poly.pdbx_seq_one_letter_code
_entity_poly.pdbx_strand_id
1 'polypeptide(L)'
;MRRINNKDLLPVWLSINRKESIEIASSISSLAPKVLTKKEDLEKIQPYLDKLKDTIDTKGVNNIALTGGYGSGKSTIINTFKSLNSQYEYLNISLASFNKKKEEKNNKLTLEQKKIQRDELERLLEVSILQQIFYHVKPSEIPESRFKRIINIPDWKIWTISFTFILWISSSILLLKYNYLDKINPINWSNTKNFDWFALLILIIAFSGLGLLSKLVVKLFSNSQINKVNIKGELELGNNVNKSVFNEHLEEILYFFERTNFNVVIIEDLDRFDSTDIFTKLREINILLNNSQLIKQEINFIYAVGDALFNDKKERVKFFEYIIPVIPFINSSNAQEQLMNLIKESELEDNILSSEFLSDITTFIDDIDMRLLINIFHEFAIYRNVLKPDLIKGSEAELFAIITYKNLYPKDYDALNSNKGKLFELINNKKKYIEDYVCEIEEDIKNKGFQINEIESETISNIRELRSIYTNLVLSKIPHEALVLNINIQELDEEEFNKIINNNVEYVTYNHYNGHYYTRSAVQKLKYSFASIEKEINSNYSFKDRIGLIESKNSNKINLLKNEIEALRKKKIEIESWDLKKIFKEVSIDNYLTDFVNSGLIRNLLLEGHLNENYSDFISLFHEVSLTKEDKKFERSVKSGINEEFDYKLTQIENLIENQIDLRYFNRESILNFDLINFLGENYNKYSDKYDALIDLLSNEKVRSIDFIDRYISLENIPIKIFFEKLVKNWLGFWDYISLKSNYLPEKQYKYLSLIIMFGLIDDILSSQNNNTLASSINQKAHFLSLIKNTEELNYLNKIKKLIEKLNIEFEELENPNNETKKLFDFVYENNHYKINIVNLKQMIYLYGKKEENDVFETSNYFTILNSNCVPLIDYINSNINTYIEDVYLKLDLNNYENEDALIELLNNEELEDKLKFKIIQKIETLISDISKIENFEIKKQLLINLKVIANWENVIDYYSNCDFQIDDSLVNFLNIENIYLKLSKEKMIKESETFDYPNFRKNILLCNELSIESYTKILEENLYTRGNLSFENLETNKINYLVSRILTLTKDNYDLLKKNFSNYHIALIEKDFREFLLNFDDFEIENKDILTILESKNIFNDYKIELITKLPLQVLIDDKLISRKVGEIILTASSKIKFEYNIIESIVKNTILLENKISLVNLYFNDLDDSNIITLLNNITGYDKLFQKGKPTYLKTDFNNSLFEKLMVRKLIKKYYEDKWNKSNFRITTNY
;
A
#
# COMPACT_ATOMS: atom_id res chain seq x y z
N MET A 1 -29.04 10.25 -102.16
CA MET A 1 -27.87 11.05 -101.73
C MET A 1 -28.10 11.51 -100.29
N ARG A 2 -27.05 11.41 -99.47
CA ARG A 2 -26.89 12.02 -98.13
C ARG A 2 -27.26 13.52 -98.13
N ARG A 3 -27.59 14.22 -97.05
CA ARG A 3 -27.98 13.98 -95.64
C ARG A 3 -28.06 15.40 -95.03
N ILE A 4 -28.84 15.56 -93.95
CA ILE A 4 -28.73 16.60 -92.89
C ILE A 4 -29.67 17.84 -92.98
N ASN A 5 -30.40 17.97 -91.85
CA ASN A 5 -31.03 19.09 -91.15
C ASN A 5 -32.14 19.93 -91.80
N ASN A 6 -33.32 19.88 -91.17
CA ASN A 6 -33.79 20.97 -90.29
C ASN A 6 -35.04 20.49 -89.52
N LYS A 7 -34.96 20.43 -88.19
CA LYS A 7 -36.11 20.39 -87.30
C LYS A 7 -35.92 21.48 -86.25
N ASP A 8 -36.50 22.62 -86.54
CA ASP A 8 -37.08 23.55 -85.58
C ASP A 8 -38.10 24.38 -86.35
N LEU A 9 -39.39 24.20 -86.00
CA LEU A 9 -40.47 25.21 -86.00
C LEU A 9 -41.87 24.54 -85.98
N LEU A 10 -42.41 24.46 -84.75
CA LEU A 10 -43.82 24.60 -84.34
C LEU A 10 -44.85 23.47 -84.61
N PRO A 11 -45.92 23.35 -83.79
CA PRO A 11 -46.02 23.55 -82.34
C PRO A 11 -46.68 22.37 -81.58
N VAL A 12 -46.33 22.34 -80.29
CA VAL A 12 -46.91 21.63 -79.15
C VAL A 12 -48.44 21.59 -79.19
N TRP A 13 -49.06 20.42 -79.03
CA TRP A 13 -50.12 20.07 -78.06
C TRP A 13 -50.46 18.57 -78.24
N LEU A 14 -50.38 17.80 -77.14
CA LEU A 14 -50.62 16.33 -77.00
C LEU A 14 -49.43 15.38 -77.24
N SER A 15 -48.33 15.57 -76.52
CA SER A 15 -47.53 14.45 -76.01
C SER A 15 -47.84 14.27 -74.52
N ILE A 16 -48.59 13.23 -74.19
CA ILE A 16 -48.63 12.71 -72.81
C ILE A 16 -47.23 12.17 -72.54
N ASN A 17 -46.39 13.01 -71.92
CA ASN A 17 -45.09 12.60 -71.41
C ASN A 17 -45.31 11.42 -70.46
N ARG A 18 -44.72 10.27 -70.80
CA ARG A 18 -44.26 9.33 -69.76
C ARG A 18 -43.35 10.15 -68.86
N LYS A 19 -43.82 10.45 -67.65
CA LYS A 19 -42.95 10.93 -66.58
C LYS A 19 -41.87 9.86 -66.40
N GLU A 20 -40.65 10.15 -66.81
CA GLU A 20 -39.49 9.61 -66.10
C GLU A 20 -39.62 10.10 -64.66
N SER A 21 -40.02 9.18 -63.78
CA SER A 21 -39.87 9.36 -62.36
C SER A 21 -38.38 9.46 -62.10
N ILE A 22 -37.91 10.68 -61.86
CA ILE A 22 -36.64 10.93 -61.20
C ILE A 22 -36.73 10.21 -59.86
N GLU A 23 -36.02 9.09 -59.73
CA GLU A 23 -35.77 8.44 -58.44
C GLU A 23 -35.01 9.44 -57.58
N ILE A 24 -35.75 10.12 -56.70
CA ILE A 24 -35.15 10.74 -55.52
C ILE A 24 -34.55 9.57 -54.75
N ALA A 25 -33.22 9.53 -54.65
CA ALA A 25 -32.51 8.52 -53.86
C ALA A 25 -32.97 8.66 -52.40
N SER A 26 -33.96 7.86 -52.01
CA SER A 26 -34.39 7.75 -50.63
C SER A 26 -33.30 7.02 -49.85
N SER A 27 -32.89 7.56 -48.70
CA SER A 27 -32.00 6.92 -47.72
C SER A 27 -32.59 5.64 -47.07
N ILE A 28 -33.74 5.16 -47.56
CA ILE A 28 -34.44 3.99 -47.02
C ILE A 28 -33.98 2.74 -47.78
N SER A 29 -33.27 1.84 -47.09
CA SER A 29 -32.85 0.54 -47.64
C SER A 29 -34.01 -0.46 -47.66
N SER A 30 -34.78 -0.50 -48.75
CA SER A 30 -35.91 -1.42 -48.91
C SER A 30 -35.54 -2.91 -48.73
N LEU A 31 -36.44 -3.70 -48.11
CA LEU A 31 -36.38 -5.17 -48.04
C LEU A 31 -36.67 -5.85 -49.39
N ALA A 32 -37.16 -5.09 -50.38
CA ALA A 32 -37.38 -5.56 -51.74
C ALA A 32 -36.04 -5.85 -52.44
N PRO A 33 -35.99 -6.80 -53.39
CA PRO A 33 -34.78 -7.07 -54.16
C PRO A 33 -34.34 -5.80 -54.91
N LYS A 34 -33.11 -5.35 -54.66
CA LYS A 34 -32.55 -4.15 -55.28
C LYS A 34 -32.11 -4.43 -56.72
N VAL A 35 -32.21 -3.44 -57.60
CA VAL A 35 -31.54 -3.45 -58.90
C VAL A 35 -30.13 -2.89 -58.67
N LEU A 36 -29.10 -3.68 -59.01
CA LEU A 36 -27.71 -3.24 -58.81
C LEU A 36 -27.30 -2.28 -59.93
N THR A 37 -26.88 -1.08 -59.57
CA THR A 37 -26.45 -0.02 -60.52
C THR A 37 -24.97 0.35 -60.38
N LYS A 38 -24.35 0.06 -59.23
CA LYS A 38 -22.92 0.31 -58.98
C LYS A 38 -22.06 -0.67 -59.76
N LYS A 39 -20.97 -0.17 -60.35
CA LYS A 39 -20.07 -0.97 -61.20
C LYS A 39 -19.43 -2.15 -60.44
N GLU A 40 -18.98 -1.92 -59.21
CA GLU A 40 -18.35 -2.94 -58.36
C GLU A 40 -19.30 -4.10 -58.02
N ASP A 41 -20.58 -3.79 -57.77
CA ASP A 41 -21.59 -4.80 -57.45
C ASP A 41 -22.06 -5.56 -58.70
N LEU A 42 -22.12 -4.89 -59.86
CA LEU A 42 -22.40 -5.53 -61.15
C LEU A 42 -21.30 -6.53 -61.53
N GLU A 43 -20.03 -6.20 -61.31
CA GLU A 43 -18.90 -7.09 -61.58
C GLU A 43 -19.00 -8.41 -60.80
N LYS A 44 -19.50 -8.38 -59.56
CA LYS A 44 -19.70 -9.60 -58.73
C LYS A 44 -20.75 -10.56 -59.29
N ILE A 45 -21.75 -10.04 -60.01
CA ILE A 45 -22.89 -10.85 -60.50
C ILE A 45 -22.86 -11.08 -62.00
N GLN A 46 -21.92 -10.45 -62.71
CA GLN A 46 -21.77 -10.55 -64.16
C GLN A 46 -21.78 -12.00 -64.68
N PRO A 47 -21.09 -12.98 -64.05
CA PRO A 47 -21.15 -14.36 -64.50
C PRO A 47 -22.57 -14.96 -64.52
N TYR A 48 -23.44 -14.56 -63.59
CA TYR A 48 -24.84 -15.01 -63.56
C TYR A 48 -25.67 -14.34 -64.66
N LEU A 49 -25.44 -13.05 -64.90
CA LEU A 49 -26.12 -12.28 -65.95
C LEU A 49 -25.77 -12.83 -67.34
N ASP A 50 -24.49 -13.08 -67.58
CA ASP A 50 -23.99 -13.66 -68.83
C ASP A 50 -24.55 -15.07 -69.03
N LYS A 51 -24.52 -15.92 -68.00
CA LYS A 51 -25.05 -17.27 -68.08
C LYS A 51 -26.56 -17.30 -68.34
N LEU A 52 -27.33 -16.43 -67.71
CA LEU A 52 -28.77 -16.29 -67.95
C LEU A 52 -29.03 -15.93 -69.41
N LYS A 53 -28.31 -14.93 -69.95
CA LYS A 53 -28.41 -14.52 -71.35
C LYS A 53 -28.07 -15.67 -72.30
N ASP A 54 -26.93 -16.31 -72.08
CA ASP A 54 -26.47 -17.45 -72.87
C ASP A 54 -27.53 -18.56 -72.90
N THR A 55 -28.13 -18.90 -71.74
CA THR A 55 -29.13 -19.96 -71.67
C THR A 55 -30.45 -19.61 -72.33
N ILE A 56 -30.90 -18.34 -72.26
CA ILE A 56 -32.13 -17.88 -72.91
C ILE A 56 -31.96 -17.85 -74.43
N ASP A 57 -30.77 -17.44 -74.92
CA ASP A 57 -30.48 -17.36 -76.35
C ASP A 57 -30.12 -18.74 -76.98
N THR A 58 -29.91 -19.78 -76.16
CA THR A 58 -29.56 -21.12 -76.63
C THR A 58 -30.81 -21.94 -76.97
N LYS A 59 -30.92 -22.35 -78.24
CA LYS A 59 -32.02 -23.21 -78.71
C LYS A 59 -32.13 -24.52 -77.93
N GLY A 60 -33.34 -24.82 -77.48
CA GLY A 60 -33.68 -26.06 -76.77
C GLY A 60 -33.45 -26.00 -75.25
N VAL A 61 -32.94 -24.89 -74.71
CA VAL A 61 -32.80 -24.66 -73.27
C VAL A 61 -33.98 -23.84 -72.76
N ASN A 62 -35.11 -24.51 -72.52
CA ASN A 62 -36.37 -23.81 -72.30
C ASN A 62 -36.80 -23.77 -70.82
N ASN A 63 -36.30 -24.67 -69.95
CA ASN A 63 -36.52 -24.61 -68.50
C ASN A 63 -35.19 -24.40 -67.78
N ILE A 64 -35.01 -23.21 -67.21
CA ILE A 64 -33.77 -22.76 -66.57
C ILE A 64 -34.04 -22.55 -65.09
N ALA A 65 -33.32 -23.21 -64.20
CA ALA A 65 -33.41 -22.95 -62.77
C ALA A 65 -32.28 -22.06 -62.29
N LEU A 66 -32.64 -21.01 -61.55
CA LEU A 66 -31.72 -20.22 -60.73
C LEU A 66 -31.84 -20.75 -59.30
N THR A 67 -30.89 -21.60 -58.88
CA THR A 67 -30.94 -22.29 -57.59
C THR A 67 -30.04 -21.62 -56.58
N GLY A 68 -30.48 -21.44 -55.35
CA GLY A 68 -29.65 -20.93 -54.26
C GLY A 68 -30.42 -20.97 -52.95
N GLY A 69 -29.74 -20.90 -51.81
CA GLY A 69 -30.40 -20.78 -50.49
C GLY A 69 -31.44 -19.64 -50.42
N TYR A 70 -32.30 -19.67 -49.40
CA TYR A 70 -33.16 -18.52 -49.12
C TYR A 70 -32.28 -17.27 -48.87
N GLY A 71 -32.71 -16.10 -49.35
CA GLY A 71 -31.92 -14.88 -49.21
C GLY A 71 -30.66 -14.79 -50.09
N SER A 72 -30.36 -15.77 -50.95
CA SER A 72 -29.13 -15.77 -51.77
C SER A 72 -29.05 -14.71 -52.88
N GLY A 73 -30.10 -13.88 -53.06
CA GLY A 73 -30.15 -12.80 -54.04
C GLY A 73 -30.60 -13.19 -55.45
N LYS A 74 -31.26 -14.34 -55.62
CA LYS A 74 -31.87 -14.78 -56.89
C LYS A 74 -32.73 -13.69 -57.56
N SER A 75 -33.67 -13.12 -56.81
CA SER A 75 -34.56 -12.06 -57.32
C SER A 75 -33.80 -10.76 -57.66
N THR A 76 -32.71 -10.45 -56.95
CA THR A 76 -31.81 -9.32 -57.25
C THR A 76 -31.11 -9.52 -58.59
N ILE A 77 -30.58 -10.72 -58.85
CA ILE A 77 -29.97 -11.08 -60.14
C ILE A 77 -31.03 -10.99 -61.25
N ILE A 78 -32.23 -11.53 -61.04
CA ILE A 78 -33.33 -11.49 -62.01
C ILE A 78 -33.76 -10.05 -62.33
N ASN A 79 -33.95 -9.21 -61.32
CA ASN A 79 -34.37 -7.81 -61.51
C ASN A 79 -33.27 -7.00 -62.20
N THR A 80 -32.01 -7.25 -61.85
CA THR A 80 -30.87 -6.62 -62.53
C THR A 80 -30.77 -7.08 -63.98
N PHE A 81 -30.94 -8.38 -64.25
CA PHE A 81 -30.97 -8.94 -65.59
C PHE A 81 -32.07 -8.32 -66.47
N LYS A 82 -33.29 -8.21 -65.94
CA LYS A 82 -34.42 -7.54 -66.61
C LYS A 82 -34.10 -6.10 -66.98
N SER A 83 -33.50 -5.35 -66.06
CA SER A 83 -33.18 -3.93 -66.26
C SER A 83 -32.13 -3.73 -67.36
N LEU A 84 -31.17 -4.65 -67.48
CA LEU A 84 -30.09 -4.59 -68.47
C LEU A 84 -30.47 -5.20 -69.83
N ASN A 85 -31.47 -6.09 -69.87
CA ASN A 85 -31.86 -6.83 -71.07
C ASN A 85 -33.32 -6.57 -71.45
N SER A 86 -33.62 -5.35 -71.91
CA SER A 86 -34.96 -4.95 -72.35
C SER A 86 -35.39 -5.54 -73.70
N GLN A 87 -34.53 -6.34 -74.36
CA GLN A 87 -34.87 -7.03 -75.62
C GLN A 87 -35.81 -8.22 -75.42
N TYR A 88 -35.95 -8.74 -74.20
CA TYR A 88 -36.90 -9.80 -73.86
C TYR A 88 -38.17 -9.20 -73.23
N GLU A 89 -39.30 -9.85 -73.45
CA GLU A 89 -40.59 -9.52 -72.84
C GLU A 89 -40.88 -10.51 -71.71
N TYR A 90 -40.90 -10.01 -70.48
CA TYR A 90 -40.93 -10.82 -69.26
C TYR A 90 -42.33 -10.95 -68.68
N LEU A 91 -42.76 -12.17 -68.37
CA LEU A 91 -43.96 -12.45 -67.59
C LEU A 91 -43.55 -12.90 -66.19
N ASN A 92 -43.85 -12.11 -65.17
CA ASN A 92 -43.48 -12.42 -63.78
C ASN A 92 -44.63 -13.07 -63.04
N ILE A 93 -44.36 -14.22 -62.43
CA ILE A 93 -45.28 -15.02 -61.63
C ILE A 93 -44.66 -15.20 -60.24
N SER A 94 -45.29 -14.65 -59.20
CA SER A 94 -44.88 -14.77 -57.80
C SER A 94 -46.01 -15.31 -56.95
N LEU A 95 -45.76 -16.42 -56.24
CA LEU A 95 -46.78 -17.13 -55.47
C LEU A 95 -46.84 -16.73 -53.98
N ALA A 96 -46.25 -15.58 -53.62
CA ALA A 96 -46.12 -15.12 -52.23
C ALA A 96 -47.46 -14.99 -51.46
N SER A 97 -48.58 -14.82 -52.16
CA SER A 97 -49.92 -14.61 -51.57
C SER A 97 -50.58 -15.88 -51.04
N PHE A 98 -50.05 -17.07 -51.37
CA PHE A 98 -50.71 -18.34 -51.06
C PHE A 98 -50.18 -18.93 -49.75
N ASN A 99 -50.94 -18.72 -48.66
CA ASN A 99 -50.57 -19.24 -47.35
C ASN A 99 -51.02 -20.69 -47.16
N LYS A 100 -50.09 -21.53 -46.71
CA LYS A 100 -50.32 -22.85 -46.10
C LYS A 100 -51.03 -22.68 -44.72
N LYS A 101 -52.16 -21.96 -44.67
CA LYS A 101 -52.92 -21.73 -43.42
C LYS A 101 -54.03 -22.78 -43.28
N LYS A 102 -53.63 -23.93 -42.74
CA LYS A 102 -54.23 -24.59 -41.55
C LYS A 102 -53.72 -26.04 -41.46
N GLU A 103 -53.44 -26.45 -40.22
CA GLU A 103 -53.24 -27.84 -39.75
C GLU A 103 -51.83 -28.42 -39.66
N GLU A 104 -50.95 -27.77 -38.87
CA GLU A 104 -49.86 -28.48 -38.19
C GLU A 104 -50.21 -28.94 -36.76
N LYS A 105 -51.47 -28.78 -36.31
CA LYS A 105 -51.86 -29.17 -34.94
C LYS A 105 -52.44 -30.57 -34.77
N ASN A 106 -52.58 -31.39 -35.82
CA ASN A 106 -53.08 -32.77 -35.67
C ASN A 106 -52.23 -33.79 -36.45
N ASN A 107 -51.26 -34.40 -35.78
CA ASN A 107 -50.45 -35.53 -36.27
C ASN A 107 -51.24 -36.87 -36.41
N LYS A 108 -52.51 -36.85 -36.84
CA LYS A 108 -53.37 -38.04 -37.02
C LYS A 108 -54.11 -38.09 -38.37
N LEU A 109 -53.52 -37.56 -39.45
CA LEU A 109 -54.07 -37.73 -40.80
C LEU A 109 -53.62 -39.07 -41.42
N THR A 110 -54.55 -39.82 -42.00
CA THR A 110 -54.25 -41.05 -42.78
C THR A 110 -53.52 -40.72 -44.09
N LEU A 111 -52.79 -41.70 -44.66
CA LEU A 111 -52.05 -41.53 -45.92
C LEU A 111 -52.93 -41.01 -47.07
N GLU A 112 -54.19 -41.44 -47.12
CA GLU A 112 -55.16 -41.05 -48.14
C GLU A 112 -55.60 -39.58 -47.98
N GLN A 113 -55.81 -39.11 -46.75
CA GLN A 113 -56.12 -37.71 -46.45
C GLN A 113 -54.95 -36.77 -46.75
N LYS A 114 -53.70 -37.20 -46.47
CA LYS A 114 -52.49 -36.44 -46.84
C LYS A 114 -52.35 -36.29 -48.36
N LYS A 115 -52.71 -37.32 -49.13
CA LYS A 115 -52.68 -37.29 -50.59
C LYS A 115 -53.73 -36.31 -51.14
N ILE A 116 -54.96 -36.35 -50.65
CA ILE A 116 -56.05 -35.44 -51.07
C ILE A 116 -55.68 -33.97 -50.78
N GLN A 117 -55.12 -33.67 -49.61
CA GLN A 117 -54.68 -32.31 -49.27
C GLN A 117 -53.54 -31.82 -50.18
N ARG A 118 -52.62 -32.70 -50.56
CA ARG A 118 -51.53 -32.38 -51.51
C ARG A 118 -52.08 -32.09 -52.90
N ASP A 119 -52.98 -32.93 -53.40
CA ASP A 119 -53.61 -32.76 -54.72
C ASP A 119 -54.46 -31.48 -54.77
N GLU A 120 -55.17 -31.13 -53.68
CA GLU A 120 -55.92 -29.88 -53.56
C GLU A 120 -55.00 -28.65 -53.54
N LEU A 121 -53.90 -28.71 -52.79
CA LEU A 121 -52.89 -27.64 -52.74
C LEU A 121 -52.27 -27.41 -54.13
N GLU A 122 -51.91 -28.47 -54.85
CA GLU A 122 -51.36 -28.37 -56.21
C GLU A 122 -52.35 -27.73 -57.17
N ARG A 123 -53.62 -28.11 -57.08
CA ARG A 123 -54.67 -27.53 -57.91
C ARG A 123 -54.81 -26.02 -57.69
N LEU A 124 -54.72 -25.58 -56.44
CA LEU A 124 -54.75 -24.16 -56.08
C LEU A 124 -53.52 -23.40 -56.62
N LEU A 125 -52.35 -24.04 -56.66
CA LEU A 125 -51.14 -23.48 -57.28
C LEU A 125 -51.33 -23.27 -58.78
N GLU A 126 -51.85 -24.28 -59.49
CA GLU A 126 -52.14 -24.17 -60.92
C GLU A 126 -53.11 -23.01 -61.21
N VAL A 127 -54.18 -22.87 -60.40
CA VAL A 127 -55.13 -21.75 -60.51
C VAL A 127 -54.44 -20.40 -60.28
N SER A 128 -53.60 -20.29 -59.24
CA SER A 128 -52.89 -19.05 -58.93
C SER A 128 -51.92 -18.64 -60.05
N ILE A 129 -51.19 -19.60 -60.62
CA ILE A 129 -50.29 -19.38 -61.77
C ILE A 129 -51.10 -18.89 -62.97
N LEU A 130 -52.21 -19.56 -63.31
CA LEU A 130 -53.07 -19.13 -64.41
C LEU A 130 -53.63 -17.72 -64.20
N GLN A 131 -54.11 -17.41 -62.99
CA GLN A 131 -54.59 -16.07 -62.67
C GLN A 131 -53.51 -15.03 -62.93
N GLN A 132 -52.26 -15.27 -62.51
CA GLN A 132 -51.18 -14.32 -62.73
C GLN A 132 -50.82 -14.16 -64.21
N ILE A 133 -50.80 -15.25 -64.99
CA ILE A 133 -50.61 -15.19 -66.45
C ILE A 133 -51.69 -14.32 -67.09
N PHE A 134 -52.95 -14.63 -66.85
CA PHE A 134 -54.05 -13.99 -67.53
C PHE A 134 -54.26 -12.55 -67.07
N TYR A 135 -54.21 -12.26 -65.77
CA TYR A 135 -54.43 -10.90 -65.26
C TYR A 135 -53.25 -9.94 -65.50
N HIS A 136 -52.10 -10.44 -65.97
CA HIS A 136 -50.95 -9.59 -66.32
C HIS A 136 -51.26 -8.64 -67.50
N VAL A 137 -52.03 -9.10 -68.47
CA VAL A 137 -52.36 -8.34 -69.69
C VAL A 137 -53.75 -7.74 -69.65
N LYS A 138 -53.95 -6.65 -70.41
CA LYS A 138 -55.27 -6.04 -70.56
C LYS A 138 -56.20 -6.98 -71.34
N PRO A 139 -57.52 -7.02 -71.02
CA PRO A 139 -58.48 -7.85 -71.77
C PRO A 139 -58.50 -7.60 -73.28
N SER A 140 -58.06 -6.43 -73.75
CA SER A 140 -57.96 -6.09 -75.17
C SER A 140 -56.83 -6.81 -75.92
N GLU A 141 -55.80 -7.29 -75.23
CA GLU A 141 -54.64 -7.97 -75.83
C GLU A 141 -54.96 -9.45 -76.11
N ILE A 142 -55.89 -10.03 -75.36
CA ILE A 142 -56.40 -11.40 -75.52
C ILE A 142 -57.94 -11.42 -75.56
N PRO A 143 -58.54 -10.79 -76.59
CA PRO A 143 -59.97 -10.48 -76.62
C PRO A 143 -60.89 -11.71 -76.72
N GLU A 144 -60.37 -12.85 -77.21
CA GLU A 144 -61.12 -14.10 -77.32
C GLU A 144 -60.88 -15.05 -76.13
N SER A 145 -60.19 -14.59 -75.07
CA SER A 145 -60.01 -15.40 -73.86
C SER A 145 -61.34 -15.66 -73.18
N ARG A 146 -61.55 -16.90 -72.72
CA ARG A 146 -62.74 -17.30 -71.96
C ARG A 146 -62.78 -16.72 -70.54
N PHE A 147 -61.67 -16.15 -70.04
CA PHE A 147 -61.61 -15.55 -68.71
C PHE A 147 -62.30 -14.17 -68.67
N LYS A 148 -63.47 -14.11 -68.02
CA LYS A 148 -64.25 -12.88 -67.86
C LYS A 148 -63.57 -11.94 -66.85
N ARG A 149 -63.13 -10.77 -67.33
CA ARG A 149 -62.51 -9.73 -66.51
C ARG A 149 -63.32 -8.44 -66.56
N ILE A 150 -63.14 -7.60 -65.54
CA ILE A 150 -63.77 -6.29 -65.49
C ILE A 150 -63.16 -5.42 -66.59
N ILE A 151 -63.99 -5.05 -67.57
CA ILE A 151 -63.61 -4.12 -68.63
C ILE A 151 -64.13 -2.75 -68.22
N ASN A 152 -63.21 -1.81 -67.98
CA ASN A 152 -63.59 -0.42 -67.76
C ASN A 152 -63.84 0.24 -69.14
N ILE A 153 -65.12 0.49 -69.46
CA ILE A 153 -65.51 1.23 -70.66
C ILE A 153 -65.57 2.71 -70.24
N PRO A 154 -64.68 3.58 -70.75
CA PRO A 154 -64.67 4.98 -70.34
C PRO A 154 -65.98 5.67 -70.73
N ASP A 155 -66.47 6.58 -69.87
CA ASP A 155 -67.79 7.22 -70.02
C ASP A 155 -68.02 7.83 -71.40
N TRP A 156 -67.00 8.41 -72.03
CA TRP A 156 -67.11 8.99 -73.38
C TRP A 156 -67.45 7.94 -74.46
N LYS A 157 -67.00 6.68 -74.32
CA LYS A 157 -67.40 5.59 -75.21
C LYS A 157 -68.86 5.20 -74.98
N ILE A 158 -69.33 5.23 -73.73
CA ILE A 158 -70.72 4.94 -73.39
C ILE A 158 -71.64 6.03 -73.98
N TRP A 159 -71.27 7.30 -73.82
CA TRP A 159 -71.99 8.44 -74.39
C TRP A 159 -72.06 8.38 -75.92
N THR A 160 -70.94 8.07 -76.59
CA THR A 160 -70.91 7.97 -78.07
C THR A 160 -71.73 6.80 -78.61
N ILE A 161 -71.67 5.63 -77.97
CA ILE A 161 -72.51 4.46 -78.33
C ILE A 161 -73.99 4.80 -78.11
N SER A 162 -74.34 5.40 -76.98
CA SER A 162 -75.72 5.78 -76.66
C SER A 162 -76.26 6.81 -77.66
N PHE A 163 -75.47 7.83 -77.98
CA PHE A 163 -75.84 8.86 -78.95
C PHE A 163 -76.05 8.26 -80.34
N THR A 164 -75.12 7.43 -80.83
CA THR A 164 -75.25 6.79 -82.16
C THR A 164 -76.42 5.83 -82.23
N PHE A 165 -76.74 5.11 -81.15
CA PHE A 165 -77.90 4.23 -81.07
C PHE A 165 -79.23 5.01 -81.11
N ILE A 166 -79.33 6.10 -80.35
CA ILE A 166 -80.50 7.00 -80.40
C ILE A 166 -80.67 7.60 -81.79
N LEU A 167 -79.57 8.01 -82.41
CA LEU A 167 -79.57 8.60 -83.75
C LEU A 167 -80.02 7.57 -84.80
N TRP A 168 -79.60 6.31 -84.66
CA TRP A 168 -80.04 5.19 -85.50
C TRP A 168 -81.53 4.83 -85.33
N ILE A 169 -82.04 4.77 -84.08
CA ILE A 169 -83.47 4.55 -83.83
C ILE A 169 -84.29 5.70 -84.41
N SER A 170 -83.85 6.94 -84.17
CA SER A 170 -84.52 8.13 -84.68
C SER A 170 -84.54 8.15 -86.20
N SER A 171 -83.42 7.81 -86.85
CA SER A 171 -83.35 7.72 -88.31
C SER A 171 -84.27 6.62 -88.84
N SER A 172 -84.32 5.46 -88.18
CA SER A 172 -85.19 4.34 -88.56
C SER A 172 -86.69 4.68 -88.41
N ILE A 173 -87.07 5.42 -87.35
CA ILE A 173 -88.44 5.91 -87.16
C ILE A 173 -88.80 6.96 -88.20
N LEU A 174 -87.92 7.92 -88.50
CA LEU A 174 -88.13 8.91 -89.56
C LEU A 174 -88.34 8.23 -90.92
N LEU A 175 -87.56 7.19 -91.19
CA LEU A 175 -87.58 6.43 -92.43
C LEU A 175 -88.88 5.62 -92.60
N LEU A 176 -89.36 4.95 -91.54
CA LEU A 176 -90.54 4.07 -91.59
C LEU A 176 -91.88 4.76 -91.29
N LYS A 177 -91.92 5.73 -90.36
CA LYS A 177 -93.18 6.34 -89.87
C LYS A 177 -93.54 7.65 -90.58
N TYR A 178 -92.55 8.41 -91.03
CA TYR A 178 -92.73 9.74 -91.64
C TYR A 178 -92.53 9.72 -93.17
N ASN A 179 -92.67 8.56 -93.80
CA ASN A 179 -92.57 8.35 -95.25
C ASN A 179 -91.32 8.95 -95.90
N TYR A 180 -90.19 9.05 -95.19
CA TYR A 180 -88.93 9.50 -95.79
C TYR A 180 -88.40 8.52 -96.85
N LEU A 181 -88.83 7.25 -96.80
CA LEU A 181 -88.64 6.30 -97.90
C LEU A 181 -89.24 6.79 -99.23
N ASP A 182 -90.43 7.40 -99.18
CA ASP A 182 -91.10 7.91 -100.39
C ASP A 182 -90.33 9.08 -101.01
N LYS A 183 -89.60 9.86 -100.21
CA LYS A 183 -88.78 10.99 -100.69
C LYS A 183 -87.53 10.56 -101.45
N ILE A 184 -87.05 9.34 -101.21
CA ILE A 184 -85.85 8.75 -101.85
C ILE A 184 -86.25 7.71 -102.91
N ASN A 185 -87.53 7.31 -102.95
CA ASN A 185 -88.06 6.38 -103.94
C ASN A 185 -87.86 6.93 -105.36
N PRO A 186 -87.16 6.20 -106.26
CA PRO A 186 -86.90 6.63 -107.64
C PRO A 186 -88.16 7.01 -108.43
N ILE A 187 -89.31 6.43 -108.06
CA ILE A 187 -90.61 6.69 -108.70
C ILE A 187 -91.08 8.14 -108.47
N ASN A 188 -90.68 8.77 -107.36
CA ASN A 188 -91.07 10.13 -106.99
C ASN A 188 -90.06 11.21 -107.43
N TRP A 189 -89.01 10.83 -108.19
CA TRP A 189 -88.00 11.75 -108.65
C TRP A 189 -88.50 12.54 -109.86
N SER A 190 -89.06 13.72 -109.62
CA SER A 190 -89.37 14.70 -110.67
C SER A 190 -88.17 15.62 -110.91
N ASN A 191 -87.80 15.88 -112.18
CA ASN A 191 -86.71 16.80 -112.56
C ASN A 191 -86.86 18.24 -112.04
N THR A 192 -87.98 18.59 -111.40
CA THR A 192 -88.30 19.92 -110.89
C THR A 192 -88.28 20.05 -109.36
N LYS A 193 -88.02 18.97 -108.61
CA LYS A 193 -87.85 19.00 -107.15
C LYS A 193 -86.43 18.58 -106.78
N ASN A 194 -85.77 19.37 -105.93
CA ASN A 194 -84.43 19.04 -105.43
C ASN A 194 -84.44 17.68 -104.72
N PHE A 195 -83.47 16.83 -105.07
CA PHE A 195 -83.23 15.57 -104.37
C PHE A 195 -83.01 15.81 -102.87
N ASP A 196 -83.74 15.09 -102.03
CA ASP A 196 -83.65 15.26 -100.57
C ASP A 196 -82.40 14.52 -100.05
N TRP A 197 -81.26 15.21 -100.09
CA TRP A 197 -80.00 14.73 -99.54
C TRP A 197 -80.09 14.40 -98.04
N PHE A 198 -81.02 15.03 -97.31
CA PHE A 198 -81.23 14.75 -95.90
C PHE A 198 -81.93 13.39 -95.71
N ALA A 199 -82.89 13.05 -96.57
CA ALA A 199 -83.50 11.73 -96.60
C ALA A 199 -82.47 10.63 -96.93
N LEU A 200 -81.59 10.85 -97.91
CA LEU A 200 -80.50 9.92 -98.23
C LEU A 200 -79.58 9.68 -97.01
N LEU A 201 -79.24 10.74 -96.28
CA LEU A 201 -78.42 10.66 -95.08
C LEU A 201 -79.11 9.84 -93.97
N ILE A 202 -80.41 10.04 -93.75
CA ILE A 202 -81.23 9.23 -92.81
C ILE A 202 -81.19 7.74 -93.20
N LEU A 203 -81.28 7.44 -94.50
CA LEU A 203 -81.25 6.07 -95.02
C LEU A 203 -79.89 5.42 -94.79
N ILE A 204 -78.80 6.12 -95.09
CA ILE A 204 -77.44 5.62 -94.85
C ILE A 204 -77.24 5.30 -93.37
N ILE A 205 -77.69 6.19 -92.46
CA ILE A 205 -77.57 5.96 -91.01
C ILE A 205 -78.41 4.76 -90.57
N ALA A 206 -79.66 4.64 -91.05
CA ALA A 206 -80.55 3.53 -90.72
C ALA A 206 -79.97 2.17 -91.16
N PHE A 207 -79.48 2.06 -92.39
CA PHE A 207 -78.86 0.82 -92.89
C PHE A 207 -77.49 0.54 -92.27
N SER A 208 -76.69 1.57 -91.99
CA SER A 208 -75.40 1.41 -91.30
C SER A 208 -75.58 0.85 -89.89
N GLY A 209 -76.57 1.35 -89.14
CA GLY A 209 -76.88 0.79 -87.83
C GLY A 209 -77.41 -0.65 -87.91
N LEU A 210 -78.19 -0.99 -88.93
CA LEU A 210 -78.61 -2.39 -89.21
C LEU A 210 -77.41 -3.30 -89.49
N GLY A 211 -76.44 -2.83 -90.28
CA GLY A 211 -75.18 -3.54 -90.54
C GLY A 211 -74.36 -3.77 -89.26
N LEU A 212 -74.24 -2.74 -88.41
CA LEU A 212 -73.57 -2.88 -87.10
C LEU A 212 -74.31 -3.86 -86.18
N LEU A 213 -75.64 -3.84 -86.19
CA LEU A 213 -76.46 -4.75 -85.39
C LEU A 213 -76.28 -6.20 -85.86
N SER A 214 -76.25 -6.43 -87.18
CA SER A 214 -75.96 -7.76 -87.73
C SER A 214 -74.57 -8.29 -87.33
N LYS A 215 -73.54 -7.44 -87.28
CA LYS A 215 -72.20 -7.78 -86.78
C LYS A 215 -72.23 -8.16 -85.30
N LEU A 216 -73.00 -7.45 -84.48
CA LEU A 216 -73.17 -7.77 -83.06
C LEU A 216 -73.87 -9.13 -82.88
N VAL A 217 -74.89 -9.42 -83.68
CA VAL A 217 -75.59 -10.71 -83.67
C VAL A 217 -74.64 -11.86 -84.03
N VAL A 218 -73.86 -11.72 -85.11
CA VAL A 218 -72.86 -12.73 -85.49
C VAL A 218 -71.85 -12.97 -84.36
N LYS A 219 -71.36 -11.90 -83.71
CA LYS A 219 -70.42 -11.99 -82.59
C LYS A 219 -71.01 -12.66 -81.34
N LEU A 220 -72.31 -12.48 -81.08
CA LEU A 220 -73.02 -13.15 -79.99
C LEU A 220 -73.15 -14.66 -80.23
N PHE A 221 -73.42 -15.07 -81.47
CA PHE A 221 -73.58 -16.47 -81.84
C PHE A 221 -72.26 -17.21 -82.07
N SER A 222 -71.16 -16.52 -82.43
CA SER A 222 -69.84 -17.15 -82.58
C SER A 222 -69.21 -17.57 -81.25
N ASN A 223 -69.50 -16.86 -80.15
CA ASN A 223 -68.88 -17.07 -78.84
C ASN A 223 -69.73 -17.89 -77.86
N SER A 224 -70.86 -18.46 -78.30
CA SER A 224 -71.78 -19.21 -77.44
C SER A 224 -71.68 -20.73 -77.67
N GLN A 225 -70.67 -21.37 -77.08
CA GLN A 225 -70.77 -22.82 -76.82
C GLN A 225 -71.67 -23.04 -75.60
N ILE A 226 -72.91 -23.47 -75.84
CA ILE A 226 -73.89 -23.85 -74.81
C ILE A 226 -73.48 -25.22 -74.26
N ASN A 227 -72.59 -25.24 -73.28
CA ASN A 227 -72.35 -26.38 -72.41
C ASN A 227 -72.40 -25.92 -70.95
N LYS A 228 -73.45 -26.36 -70.25
CA LYS A 228 -73.80 -26.09 -68.84
C LYS A 228 -73.87 -24.62 -68.43
N VAL A 229 -75.09 -24.13 -68.29
CA VAL A 229 -75.40 -22.81 -67.75
C VAL A 229 -75.01 -22.75 -66.27
N ASN A 230 -73.83 -22.18 -65.98
CA ASN A 230 -73.53 -21.58 -64.69
C ASN A 230 -73.23 -20.09 -64.92
N ILE A 231 -74.07 -19.22 -64.35
CA ILE A 231 -74.18 -17.78 -64.68
C ILE A 231 -73.14 -16.93 -63.92
N LYS A 232 -72.25 -17.56 -63.15
CA LYS A 232 -71.11 -16.90 -62.50
C LYS A 232 -69.83 -17.47 -63.09
N GLY A 233 -69.21 -16.74 -64.00
CA GLY A 233 -67.92 -17.06 -64.61
C GLY A 233 -66.75 -16.89 -63.64
N GLU A 234 -66.86 -17.49 -62.45
CA GLU A 234 -65.74 -17.72 -61.54
C GLU A 234 -65.03 -19.01 -61.98
N LEU A 235 -63.71 -19.10 -61.75
CA LEU A 235 -62.95 -20.35 -61.84
C LEU A 235 -63.52 -21.32 -60.78
N GLU A 236 -64.66 -21.96 -61.05
CA GLU A 236 -65.19 -22.99 -60.19
C GLU A 236 -64.24 -24.19 -60.25
N LEU A 237 -63.65 -24.54 -59.11
CA LEU A 237 -63.00 -25.82 -58.89
C LEU A 237 -64.04 -26.91 -59.16
N GLY A 238 -64.12 -27.41 -60.40
CA GLY A 238 -64.98 -28.54 -60.73
C GLY A 238 -64.78 -29.68 -59.73
N ASN A 239 -65.86 -30.36 -59.35
CA ASN A 239 -65.89 -31.38 -58.29
C ASN A 239 -65.00 -32.63 -58.54
N ASN A 240 -64.28 -32.69 -59.67
CA ASN A 240 -63.35 -33.77 -60.00
C ASN A 240 -61.93 -33.39 -59.56
N VAL A 241 -61.48 -33.93 -58.43
CA VAL A 241 -60.16 -33.68 -57.84
C VAL A 241 -59.01 -34.24 -58.71
N ASN A 242 -59.30 -35.16 -59.65
CA ASN A 242 -58.28 -35.91 -60.39
C ASN A 242 -57.79 -35.27 -61.71
N LYS A 243 -58.21 -34.05 -62.09
CA LYS A 243 -57.79 -33.40 -63.34
C LYS A 243 -56.98 -32.12 -63.08
N SER A 244 -55.84 -31.98 -63.77
CA SER A 244 -55.03 -30.76 -63.74
C SER A 244 -55.77 -29.59 -64.40
N VAL A 245 -55.75 -28.44 -63.74
CA VAL A 245 -56.36 -27.18 -64.17
C VAL A 245 -55.60 -26.60 -65.37
N PHE A 246 -54.28 -26.77 -65.44
CA PHE A 246 -53.53 -26.38 -66.64
C PHE A 246 -54.02 -27.12 -67.88
N ASN A 247 -54.34 -28.41 -67.77
CA ASN A 247 -54.87 -29.19 -68.89
C ASN A 247 -56.30 -28.75 -69.29
N GLU A 248 -57.15 -28.38 -68.32
CA GLU A 248 -58.49 -27.85 -68.62
C GLU A 248 -58.46 -26.51 -69.36
N HIS A 249 -57.41 -25.70 -69.11
CA HIS A 249 -57.25 -24.36 -69.71
C HIS A 249 -56.09 -24.27 -70.69
N LEU A 250 -55.59 -25.39 -71.22
CA LEU A 250 -54.39 -25.43 -72.05
C LEU A 250 -54.52 -24.59 -73.34
N GLU A 251 -55.69 -24.62 -73.97
CA GLU A 251 -56.01 -23.78 -75.13
C GLU A 251 -55.93 -22.28 -74.80
N GLU A 252 -56.31 -21.87 -73.58
CA GLU A 252 -56.19 -20.47 -73.15
C GLU A 252 -54.72 -20.07 -72.96
N ILE A 253 -53.90 -20.97 -72.41
CA ILE A 253 -52.46 -20.72 -72.23
C ILE A 253 -51.79 -20.60 -73.61
N LEU A 254 -52.10 -21.51 -74.55
CA LEU A 254 -51.62 -21.42 -75.93
C LEU A 254 -52.06 -20.11 -76.60
N TYR A 255 -53.34 -19.76 -76.50
CA TYR A 255 -53.89 -18.52 -77.04
C TYR A 255 -53.21 -17.27 -76.45
N PHE A 256 -52.92 -17.28 -75.14
CA PHE A 256 -52.21 -16.19 -74.48
C PHE A 256 -50.83 -15.96 -75.11
N PHE A 257 -50.03 -17.02 -75.27
CA PHE A 257 -48.69 -16.91 -75.87
C PHE A 257 -48.70 -16.74 -77.39
N GLU A 258 -49.76 -17.15 -78.08
CA GLU A 258 -49.97 -16.85 -79.51
C GLU A 258 -50.21 -15.34 -79.74
N ARG A 259 -50.94 -14.69 -78.84
CA ARG A 259 -51.35 -13.28 -78.99
C ARG A 259 -50.42 -12.28 -78.32
N THR A 260 -49.59 -12.72 -77.38
CA THR A 260 -48.62 -11.88 -76.68
C THR A 260 -47.21 -12.14 -77.17
N ASN A 261 -46.30 -11.20 -76.91
CA ASN A 261 -44.89 -11.33 -77.29
C ASN A 261 -44.00 -11.83 -76.14
N PHE A 262 -44.59 -12.28 -75.02
CA PHE A 262 -43.82 -12.80 -73.88
C PHE A 262 -43.00 -14.01 -74.32
N ASN A 263 -41.70 -13.95 -74.06
CA ASN A 263 -40.75 -15.00 -74.38
C ASN A 263 -39.96 -15.48 -73.15
N VAL A 264 -39.97 -14.74 -72.04
CA VAL A 264 -39.35 -15.17 -70.79
C VAL A 264 -40.38 -15.15 -69.67
N VAL A 265 -40.71 -16.31 -69.12
CA VAL A 265 -41.61 -16.45 -67.96
C VAL A 265 -40.76 -16.68 -66.73
N ILE A 266 -40.87 -15.80 -65.73
CA ILE A 266 -40.14 -15.92 -64.48
C ILE A 266 -41.09 -16.36 -63.38
N ILE A 267 -40.74 -17.44 -62.71
CA ILE A 267 -41.56 -18.06 -61.67
C ILE A 267 -40.76 -18.08 -60.37
N GLU A 268 -41.23 -17.34 -59.37
CA GLU A 268 -40.61 -17.19 -58.05
C GLU A 268 -41.50 -17.77 -56.94
N ASP A 269 -40.90 -18.11 -55.79
CA ASP A 269 -41.55 -18.62 -54.57
C ASP A 269 -42.25 -20.00 -54.70
N LEU A 270 -41.90 -20.82 -55.70
CA LEU A 270 -42.47 -22.18 -55.90
C LEU A 270 -42.06 -23.18 -54.81
N ASP A 271 -40.78 -23.23 -54.49
CA ASP A 271 -40.36 -22.95 -53.12
C ASP A 271 -41.13 -23.53 -51.92
N ARG A 272 -42.10 -22.72 -51.50
CA ARG A 272 -42.76 -22.76 -50.18
C ARG A 272 -43.78 -23.89 -50.05
N PHE A 273 -44.06 -24.61 -51.13
CA PHE A 273 -45.16 -25.56 -51.20
C PHE A 273 -44.74 -27.03 -51.03
N ASP A 274 -43.44 -27.33 -50.89
CA ASP A 274 -42.91 -28.69 -50.64
C ASP A 274 -43.45 -29.78 -51.60
N SER A 275 -43.77 -29.42 -52.86
CA SER A 275 -44.17 -30.37 -53.89
C SER A 275 -43.34 -30.17 -55.16
N THR A 276 -42.76 -31.26 -55.67
CA THR A 276 -42.01 -31.30 -56.93
C THR A 276 -42.91 -31.53 -58.16
N ASP A 277 -44.18 -31.91 -57.95
CA ASP A 277 -45.12 -32.28 -59.02
C ASP A 277 -45.51 -31.09 -59.92
N ILE A 278 -45.59 -29.89 -59.34
CA ILE A 278 -45.87 -28.65 -60.10
C ILE A 278 -44.79 -28.36 -61.16
N PHE A 279 -43.53 -28.71 -60.91
CA PHE A 279 -42.44 -28.53 -61.87
C PHE A 279 -42.59 -29.46 -63.08
N THR A 280 -43.10 -30.69 -62.87
CA THR A 280 -43.43 -31.62 -63.97
C THR A 280 -44.47 -30.99 -64.89
N LYS A 281 -45.55 -30.45 -64.32
CA LYS A 281 -46.65 -29.85 -65.07
C LYS A 281 -46.21 -28.57 -65.81
N LEU A 282 -45.43 -27.69 -65.17
CA LEU A 282 -44.90 -26.48 -65.80
C LEU A 282 -43.92 -26.81 -66.94
N ARG A 283 -43.08 -27.83 -66.77
CA ARG A 283 -42.21 -28.36 -67.82
C ARG A 283 -43.02 -28.89 -69.00
N GLU A 284 -44.07 -29.67 -68.75
CA GLU A 284 -44.98 -30.17 -69.80
C GLU A 284 -45.64 -29.02 -70.56
N ILE A 285 -46.11 -27.99 -69.86
CA ILE A 285 -46.68 -26.79 -70.48
C ILE A 285 -45.63 -26.07 -71.35
N ASN A 286 -44.42 -25.85 -70.86
CA ASN A 286 -43.36 -25.20 -71.64
C ASN A 286 -43.00 -26.02 -72.90
N ILE A 287 -42.93 -27.36 -72.80
CA ILE A 287 -42.72 -28.25 -73.93
C ILE A 287 -43.85 -28.09 -74.97
N LEU A 288 -45.10 -28.02 -74.53
CA LEU A 288 -46.25 -27.85 -75.42
C LEU A 288 -46.27 -26.47 -76.08
N LEU A 289 -45.89 -25.41 -75.35
CA LEU A 289 -45.76 -24.06 -75.89
C LEU A 289 -44.71 -24.00 -77.01
N ASN A 290 -43.52 -24.55 -76.78
CA ASN A 290 -42.41 -24.50 -77.75
C ASN A 290 -42.57 -25.47 -78.93
N ASN A 291 -43.36 -26.53 -78.79
CA ASN A 291 -43.67 -27.46 -79.90
C ASN A 291 -44.91 -27.04 -80.71
N SER A 292 -45.67 -26.04 -80.25
CA SER A 292 -46.86 -25.56 -80.94
C SER A 292 -46.48 -24.71 -82.16
N GLN A 293 -47.01 -25.06 -83.33
CA GLN A 293 -46.82 -24.25 -84.55
C GLN A 293 -47.51 -22.87 -84.49
N LEU A 294 -48.41 -22.66 -83.52
CA LEU A 294 -49.12 -21.39 -83.33
C LEU A 294 -48.20 -20.32 -82.72
N ILE A 295 -47.17 -20.72 -81.97
CA ILE A 295 -46.27 -19.83 -81.27
C ILE A 295 -45.00 -19.67 -82.11
N LYS A 296 -44.60 -18.42 -82.38
CA LYS A 296 -43.50 -18.11 -83.31
C LYS A 296 -42.16 -17.87 -82.61
N GLN A 297 -42.21 -17.58 -81.32
CA GLN A 297 -41.07 -17.32 -80.45
C GLN A 297 -40.78 -18.54 -79.56
N GLU A 298 -39.51 -18.75 -79.22
CA GLU A 298 -39.16 -19.69 -78.14
C GLU A 298 -39.53 -19.06 -76.78
N ILE A 299 -40.06 -19.87 -75.87
CA ILE A 299 -40.51 -19.45 -74.54
C ILE A 299 -39.65 -20.14 -73.48
N ASN A 300 -38.87 -19.36 -72.75
CA ASN A 300 -38.02 -19.84 -71.67
C ASN A 300 -38.72 -19.61 -70.32
N PHE A 301 -38.81 -20.64 -69.49
CA PHE A 301 -39.26 -20.55 -68.10
C PHE A 301 -38.02 -20.50 -67.18
N ILE A 302 -37.91 -19.43 -66.40
CA ILE A 302 -36.86 -19.23 -65.39
C ILE A 302 -37.48 -19.47 -64.02
N TYR A 303 -36.96 -20.45 -63.30
CA TYR A 303 -37.45 -20.84 -61.97
C TYR A 303 -36.47 -20.37 -60.90
N ALA A 304 -36.88 -19.45 -60.03
CA ALA A 304 -36.09 -19.06 -58.86
C ALA A 304 -36.49 -19.93 -57.66
N VAL A 305 -35.63 -20.89 -57.29
CA VAL A 305 -35.95 -21.91 -56.27
C VAL A 305 -34.82 -22.13 -55.27
N GLY A 306 -35.18 -22.60 -54.09
CA GLY A 306 -34.28 -23.01 -53.03
C GLY A 306 -33.51 -24.29 -53.35
N ASP A 307 -32.25 -24.39 -52.91
CA ASP A 307 -31.47 -25.64 -53.02
C ASP A 307 -32.07 -26.80 -52.21
N ALA A 308 -32.76 -26.50 -51.11
CA ALA A 308 -33.34 -27.49 -50.19
C ALA A 308 -34.64 -28.14 -50.70
N LEU A 309 -35.21 -27.66 -51.82
CA LEU A 309 -36.50 -28.15 -52.33
C LEU A 309 -36.42 -29.59 -52.90
N PHE A 310 -35.24 -30.05 -53.33
CA PHE A 310 -35.06 -31.37 -53.93
C PHE A 310 -34.41 -32.35 -52.95
N ASN A 311 -35.22 -33.26 -52.39
CA ASN A 311 -34.76 -34.26 -51.41
C ASN A 311 -33.90 -35.38 -52.03
N ASP A 312 -34.13 -35.72 -53.31
CA ASP A 312 -33.34 -36.71 -54.05
C ASP A 312 -32.37 -36.01 -55.03
N LYS A 313 -31.10 -36.43 -55.01
CA LYS A 313 -30.04 -35.98 -55.92
C LYS A 313 -30.43 -36.14 -57.40
N LYS A 314 -31.27 -37.14 -57.74
CA LYS A 314 -31.73 -37.37 -59.12
C LYS A 314 -32.89 -36.47 -59.54
N GLU A 315 -33.71 -35.98 -58.60
CA GLU A 315 -34.85 -35.11 -58.91
C GLU A 315 -34.41 -33.70 -59.32
N ARG A 316 -33.32 -33.20 -58.72
CA ARG A 316 -32.79 -31.84 -58.97
C ARG A 316 -32.54 -31.53 -60.46
N VAL A 317 -32.14 -32.52 -61.25
CA VAL A 317 -31.82 -32.37 -62.68
C VAL A 317 -32.93 -32.85 -63.62
N LYS A 318 -34.06 -33.33 -63.09
CA LYS A 318 -35.16 -33.90 -63.88
C LYS A 318 -36.01 -32.83 -64.57
N PHE A 319 -36.12 -31.65 -63.97
CA PHE A 319 -37.10 -30.63 -64.37
C PHE A 319 -36.53 -29.52 -65.26
N PHE A 320 -35.21 -29.34 -65.26
CA PHE A 320 -34.56 -28.20 -65.91
C PHE A 320 -33.52 -28.67 -66.92
N GLU A 321 -33.45 -28.00 -68.07
CA GLU A 321 -32.37 -28.20 -69.04
C GLU A 321 -31.06 -27.57 -68.57
N TYR A 322 -31.14 -26.52 -67.75
CA TYR A 322 -29.97 -25.84 -67.21
C TYR A 322 -30.21 -25.32 -65.78
N ILE A 323 -29.19 -25.42 -64.93
CA ILE A 323 -29.22 -24.95 -63.54
C ILE A 323 -28.07 -23.96 -63.31
N ILE A 324 -28.40 -22.75 -62.85
CA ILE A 324 -27.46 -21.70 -62.47
C ILE A 324 -27.43 -21.64 -60.92
N PRO A 325 -26.35 -22.09 -60.27
CA PRO A 325 -26.22 -22.02 -58.82
C PRO A 325 -25.78 -20.62 -58.37
N VAL A 326 -26.60 -19.95 -57.56
CA VAL A 326 -26.35 -18.63 -56.99
C VAL A 326 -25.72 -18.76 -55.62
N ILE A 327 -24.52 -18.19 -55.47
CA ILE A 327 -23.84 -18.06 -54.20
C ILE A 327 -24.51 -16.91 -53.42
N PRO A 328 -24.87 -17.10 -52.13
CA PRO A 328 -25.45 -16.05 -51.32
C PRO A 328 -24.57 -14.79 -51.24
N PHE A 329 -25.19 -13.61 -51.40
CA PHE A 329 -24.49 -12.32 -51.24
C PHE A 329 -24.05 -12.07 -49.80
N ILE A 330 -24.80 -12.57 -48.81
CA ILE A 330 -24.38 -12.62 -47.42
C ILE A 330 -24.18 -14.06 -46.98
N ASN A 331 -23.16 -14.26 -46.18
CA ASN A 331 -23.05 -15.31 -45.18
C ASN A 331 -22.51 -14.69 -43.87
N SER A 332 -22.40 -15.50 -42.82
CA SER A 332 -21.84 -15.06 -41.53
C SER A 332 -20.47 -14.38 -41.65
N SER A 333 -19.62 -14.78 -42.63
CA SER A 333 -18.26 -14.23 -42.80
C SER A 333 -18.19 -12.80 -43.35
N ASN A 334 -19.24 -12.31 -44.03
CA ASN A 334 -19.27 -10.95 -44.58
C ASN A 334 -20.45 -10.09 -44.07
N ALA A 335 -21.31 -10.64 -43.22
CA ALA A 335 -22.44 -9.94 -42.62
C ALA A 335 -22.00 -8.71 -41.81
N GLN A 336 -20.85 -8.78 -41.11
CA GLN A 336 -20.29 -7.67 -40.36
C GLN A 336 -20.02 -6.44 -41.26
N GLU A 337 -19.39 -6.65 -42.42
CA GLU A 337 -19.09 -5.57 -43.37
C GLU A 337 -20.38 -4.94 -43.93
N GLN A 338 -21.40 -5.77 -44.22
CA GLN A 338 -22.69 -5.28 -44.68
C GLN A 338 -23.41 -4.45 -43.61
N LEU A 339 -23.34 -4.86 -42.34
CA LEU A 339 -23.92 -4.11 -41.22
C LEU A 339 -23.21 -2.77 -41.02
N MET A 340 -21.88 -2.74 -41.12
CA MET A 340 -21.08 -1.50 -41.10
C MET A 340 -21.46 -0.56 -42.24
N ASN A 341 -21.71 -1.09 -43.44
CA ASN A 341 -22.18 -0.29 -44.57
C ASN A 341 -23.57 0.33 -44.29
N LEU A 342 -24.49 -0.42 -43.68
CA LEU A 342 -25.80 0.11 -43.28
C LEU A 342 -25.70 1.24 -42.25
N ILE A 343 -24.79 1.11 -41.27
CA ILE A 343 -24.51 2.17 -40.27
C ILE A 343 -24.02 3.45 -40.97
N LYS A 344 -23.04 3.32 -41.87
CA LYS A 344 -22.48 4.43 -42.65
C LYS A 344 -23.50 5.10 -43.57
N GLU A 345 -24.34 4.31 -44.25
CA GLU A 345 -25.40 4.82 -45.13
C GLU A 345 -26.50 5.59 -44.38
N SER A 346 -26.58 5.42 -43.05
CA SER A 346 -27.64 6.01 -42.21
C SER A 346 -27.20 7.24 -41.40
N GLU A 347 -26.03 7.81 -41.70
CA GLU A 347 -25.47 9.00 -41.02
C GLU A 347 -25.34 8.84 -39.48
N LEU A 348 -25.23 7.61 -38.97
CA LEU A 348 -24.91 7.34 -37.57
C LEU A 348 -23.39 7.44 -37.33
N GLU A 349 -22.98 7.64 -36.08
CA GLU A 349 -21.56 7.67 -35.71
C GLU A 349 -20.86 6.35 -36.09
N ASP A 350 -19.69 6.43 -36.75
CA ASP A 350 -18.97 5.26 -37.30
C ASP A 350 -18.65 4.17 -36.25
N ASN A 351 -18.55 4.53 -34.96
CA ASN A 351 -18.22 3.65 -33.84
C ASN A 351 -19.37 3.47 -32.84
N ILE A 352 -20.62 3.67 -33.25
CA ILE A 352 -21.79 3.55 -32.36
C ILE A 352 -21.96 2.13 -31.78
N LEU A 353 -21.51 1.13 -32.52
CA LEU A 353 -21.39 -0.26 -32.10
C LEU A 353 -19.94 -0.69 -32.34
N SER A 354 -19.31 -1.33 -31.35
CA SER A 354 -17.92 -1.75 -31.49
C SER A 354 -17.77 -2.84 -32.57
N SER A 355 -16.61 -2.85 -33.25
CA SER A 355 -16.32 -3.89 -34.25
C SER A 355 -16.35 -5.30 -33.64
N GLU A 356 -15.96 -5.43 -32.38
CA GLU A 356 -16.01 -6.67 -31.60
C GLU A 356 -17.45 -7.15 -31.44
N PHE A 357 -18.36 -6.28 -30.96
CA PHE A 357 -19.78 -6.61 -30.80
C PHE A 357 -20.44 -7.02 -32.12
N LEU A 358 -20.13 -6.31 -33.21
CA LEU A 358 -20.68 -6.62 -34.53
C LEU A 358 -20.18 -7.98 -35.04
N SER A 359 -18.91 -8.29 -34.80
CA SER A 359 -18.33 -9.60 -35.14
C SER A 359 -18.99 -10.72 -34.33
N ASP A 360 -19.14 -10.51 -33.02
CA ASP A 360 -19.79 -11.44 -32.10
C ASP A 360 -21.21 -11.77 -32.55
N ILE A 361 -22.05 -10.76 -32.80
CA ILE A 361 -23.43 -10.98 -33.22
C ILE A 361 -23.50 -11.72 -34.55
N THR A 362 -22.71 -11.29 -35.54
CA THR A 362 -22.79 -11.87 -36.89
C THR A 362 -22.21 -13.28 -36.98
N THR A 363 -21.29 -13.64 -36.08
CA THR A 363 -20.68 -14.98 -36.02
C THR A 363 -21.68 -16.06 -35.62
N PHE A 364 -22.63 -15.75 -34.72
CA PHE A 364 -23.55 -16.75 -34.16
C PHE A 364 -24.93 -16.81 -34.85
N ILE A 365 -25.15 -16.04 -35.92
CA ILE A 365 -26.37 -16.10 -36.73
C ILE A 365 -26.10 -16.93 -37.98
N ASP A 366 -26.42 -18.22 -37.91
CA ASP A 366 -26.11 -19.21 -38.97
C ASP A 366 -26.88 -18.98 -40.27
N ASP A 367 -28.09 -18.40 -40.21
CA ASP A 367 -29.02 -18.20 -41.32
C ASP A 367 -29.21 -16.72 -41.71
N ILE A 368 -28.20 -15.89 -41.46
CA ILE A 368 -28.28 -14.45 -41.72
C ILE A 368 -28.39 -14.13 -43.22
N ASP A 369 -29.49 -13.48 -43.61
CA ASP A 369 -29.70 -12.95 -44.96
C ASP A 369 -29.82 -11.41 -44.97
N MET A 370 -29.74 -10.79 -46.16
CA MET A 370 -29.83 -9.32 -46.29
C MET A 370 -31.12 -8.75 -45.73
N ARG A 371 -32.25 -9.48 -45.82
CA ARG A 371 -33.54 -8.97 -45.35
C ARG A 371 -33.59 -8.95 -43.83
N LEU A 372 -33.17 -10.03 -43.19
CA LEU A 372 -33.10 -10.12 -41.74
C LEU A 372 -32.13 -9.07 -41.19
N LEU A 373 -30.94 -8.93 -41.78
CA LEU A 373 -29.93 -7.96 -41.36
C LEU A 373 -30.45 -6.50 -41.49
N ILE A 374 -31.05 -6.16 -42.64
CA ILE A 374 -31.66 -4.83 -42.85
C ILE A 374 -32.78 -4.59 -41.83
N ASN A 375 -33.64 -5.58 -41.57
CA ASN A 375 -34.76 -5.42 -40.63
C ASN A 375 -34.27 -5.19 -39.20
N ILE A 376 -33.28 -5.96 -38.74
CA ILE A 376 -32.64 -5.77 -37.42
C ILE A 376 -32.10 -4.35 -37.31
N PHE A 377 -31.34 -3.89 -38.30
CA PHE A 377 -30.75 -2.55 -38.30
C PHE A 377 -31.81 -1.44 -38.34
N HIS A 378 -32.85 -1.58 -39.16
CA HIS A 378 -33.96 -0.63 -39.23
C HIS A 378 -34.70 -0.51 -37.90
N GLU A 379 -35.05 -1.65 -37.30
CA GLU A 379 -35.70 -1.65 -36.00
C GLU A 379 -34.80 -1.01 -34.93
N PHE A 380 -33.50 -1.29 -34.94
CA PHE A 380 -32.54 -0.64 -34.05
C PHE A 380 -32.54 0.88 -34.23
N ALA A 381 -32.42 1.38 -35.48
CA ALA A 381 -32.42 2.80 -35.77
C ALA A 381 -33.71 3.50 -35.32
N ILE A 382 -34.87 2.84 -35.51
CA ILE A 382 -36.17 3.35 -35.06
C ILE A 382 -36.24 3.36 -33.53
N TYR A 383 -35.91 2.25 -32.86
CA TYR A 383 -36.00 2.15 -31.41
C TYR A 383 -35.07 3.15 -30.72
N ARG A 384 -33.85 3.33 -31.23
CA ARG A 384 -32.89 4.31 -30.72
C ARG A 384 -33.47 5.73 -30.74
N ASN A 385 -34.15 6.10 -31.83
CA ASN A 385 -34.77 7.41 -31.95
C ASN A 385 -35.99 7.57 -31.02
N VAL A 386 -36.79 6.51 -30.88
CA VAL A 386 -37.99 6.50 -30.03
C VAL A 386 -37.63 6.58 -28.54
N LEU A 387 -36.65 5.79 -28.10
CA LEU A 387 -36.17 5.75 -26.72
C LEU A 387 -35.23 6.92 -26.38
N LYS A 388 -34.93 7.79 -27.35
CA LYS A 388 -34.04 8.95 -27.30
C LYS A 388 -32.55 8.58 -27.14
N PRO A 389 -31.67 9.03 -28.05
CA PRO A 389 -30.25 8.70 -27.99
C PRO A 389 -29.55 9.03 -26.66
N ASP A 390 -29.88 10.16 -26.04
CA ASP A 390 -29.23 10.59 -24.79
C ASP A 390 -29.50 9.64 -23.61
N LEU A 391 -30.64 8.96 -23.60
CA LEU A 391 -30.98 7.99 -22.55
C LEU A 391 -30.27 6.66 -22.76
N ILE A 392 -30.00 6.26 -24.01
CA ILE A 392 -29.41 4.96 -24.34
C ILE A 392 -27.89 5.06 -24.54
N LYS A 393 -27.32 6.26 -24.53
CA LYS A 393 -25.88 6.47 -24.74
C LYS A 393 -25.04 5.59 -23.81
N GLY A 394 -24.23 4.71 -24.40
CA GLY A 394 -23.42 3.68 -23.71
C GLY A 394 -24.07 2.29 -23.62
N SER A 395 -25.31 2.13 -24.07
CA SER A 395 -26.09 0.88 -24.07
C SER A 395 -26.67 0.53 -25.45
N GLU A 396 -26.12 1.12 -26.51
CA GLU A 396 -26.53 0.85 -27.90
C GLU A 396 -26.34 -0.62 -28.28
N ALA A 397 -25.30 -1.28 -27.76
CA ALA A 397 -25.09 -2.71 -27.93
C ALA A 397 -26.19 -3.54 -27.27
N GLU A 398 -26.68 -3.14 -26.09
CA GLU A 398 -27.79 -3.80 -25.40
C GLU A 398 -29.10 -3.65 -26.20
N LEU A 399 -29.36 -2.45 -26.72
CA LEU A 399 -30.50 -2.21 -27.60
C LEU A 399 -30.39 -3.04 -28.88
N PHE A 400 -29.23 -3.07 -29.53
CA PHE A 400 -29.05 -3.86 -30.74
C PHE A 400 -29.22 -5.37 -30.46
N ALA A 401 -28.73 -5.84 -29.31
CA ALA A 401 -28.88 -7.23 -28.86
C ALA A 401 -30.35 -7.60 -28.64
N ILE A 402 -31.15 -6.76 -27.97
CA ILE A 402 -32.58 -7.06 -27.76
C ILE A 402 -33.39 -6.98 -29.07
N ILE A 403 -33.00 -6.10 -30.01
CA ILE A 403 -33.64 -6.05 -31.34
C ILE A 403 -33.26 -7.27 -32.18
N THR A 404 -32.01 -7.73 -32.08
CA THR A 404 -31.58 -9.00 -32.68
C THR A 404 -32.37 -10.16 -32.07
N TYR A 405 -32.54 -10.18 -30.74
CA TYR A 405 -33.35 -11.16 -30.03
C TYR A 405 -34.81 -11.16 -30.51
N LYS A 406 -35.42 -9.98 -30.66
CA LYS A 406 -36.78 -9.80 -31.17
C LYS A 406 -36.96 -10.39 -32.57
N ASN A 407 -35.98 -10.20 -33.44
CA ASN A 407 -36.03 -10.68 -34.83
C ASN A 407 -35.85 -12.20 -34.93
N LEU A 408 -34.98 -12.79 -34.10
CA LEU A 408 -34.70 -14.23 -34.10
C LEU A 408 -35.74 -15.04 -33.29
N TYR A 409 -36.23 -14.48 -32.18
CA TYR A 409 -37.14 -15.13 -31.23
C TYR A 409 -38.41 -14.29 -30.96
N PRO A 410 -39.20 -13.93 -31.99
CA PRO A 410 -40.32 -12.97 -31.86
C PRO A 410 -41.38 -13.42 -30.84
N LYS A 411 -41.68 -14.72 -30.77
CA LYS A 411 -42.67 -15.25 -29.81
C LYS A 411 -42.22 -15.11 -28.35
N ASP A 412 -40.92 -15.26 -28.08
CA ASP A 412 -40.39 -15.14 -26.72
C ASP A 412 -40.22 -13.66 -26.35
N TYR A 413 -39.80 -12.82 -27.29
CA TYR A 413 -39.79 -11.37 -27.11
C TYR A 413 -41.18 -10.81 -26.78
N ASP A 414 -42.23 -11.25 -27.48
CA ASP A 414 -43.61 -10.84 -27.15
C ASP A 414 -44.02 -11.23 -25.71
N ALA A 415 -43.50 -12.35 -25.20
CA ALA A 415 -43.74 -12.79 -23.83
C ALA A 415 -43.01 -11.91 -22.79
N LEU A 416 -41.86 -11.31 -23.14
CA LEU A 416 -41.12 -10.39 -22.25
C LEU A 416 -41.98 -9.22 -21.80
N ASN A 417 -42.83 -8.68 -22.69
CA ASN A 417 -43.77 -7.59 -22.38
C ASN A 417 -44.78 -7.95 -21.28
N SER A 418 -44.98 -9.24 -21.03
CA SER A 418 -45.86 -9.76 -19.98
C SER A 418 -45.09 -10.38 -18.81
N ASN A 419 -43.79 -10.09 -18.67
CA ASN A 419 -42.89 -10.70 -17.68
C ASN A 419 -42.94 -12.23 -17.71
N LYS A 420 -42.89 -12.79 -18.93
CA LYS A 420 -42.92 -14.23 -19.21
C LYS A 420 -41.92 -14.55 -20.32
N GLY A 421 -41.70 -15.84 -20.58
CA GLY A 421 -40.81 -16.30 -21.63
C GLY A 421 -39.48 -16.79 -21.09
N LYS A 422 -38.74 -17.49 -21.94
CA LYS A 422 -37.50 -18.17 -21.61
C LYS A 422 -36.42 -17.18 -21.19
N LEU A 423 -36.27 -16.07 -21.92
CA LEU A 423 -35.28 -15.05 -21.56
C LEU A 423 -35.66 -14.35 -20.24
N PHE A 424 -36.94 -14.08 -20.01
CA PHE A 424 -37.40 -13.52 -18.73
C PHE A 424 -37.09 -14.45 -17.56
N GLU A 425 -37.43 -15.73 -17.66
CA GLU A 425 -37.15 -16.71 -16.60
C GLU A 425 -35.64 -16.83 -16.33
N LEU A 426 -34.82 -16.83 -17.38
CA LEU A 426 -33.36 -16.87 -17.25
C LEU A 426 -32.82 -15.64 -16.50
N ILE A 427 -33.31 -14.44 -16.83
CA ILE A 427 -32.87 -13.20 -16.16
C ILE A 427 -33.41 -13.12 -14.72
N ASN A 428 -34.68 -13.46 -14.51
CA ASN A 428 -35.35 -13.32 -13.21
C ASN A 428 -34.88 -14.38 -12.18
N ASN A 429 -34.36 -15.52 -12.63
CA ASN A 429 -33.76 -16.56 -11.77
C ASN A 429 -32.38 -16.17 -11.18
N LYS A 430 -31.91 -14.93 -11.40
CA LYS A 430 -30.67 -14.40 -10.81
C LYS A 430 -30.48 -14.72 -9.33
N LYS A 431 -31.55 -14.58 -8.53
CA LYS A 431 -31.48 -14.87 -7.08
C LYS A 431 -31.09 -16.32 -6.81
N LYS A 432 -31.63 -17.25 -7.61
CA LYS A 432 -31.30 -18.67 -7.52
C LYS A 432 -29.84 -18.93 -7.87
N TYR A 433 -29.31 -18.28 -8.92
CA TYR A 433 -27.88 -18.42 -9.29
C TYR A 433 -26.95 -17.92 -8.19
N ILE A 434 -27.34 -16.83 -7.52
CA ILE A 434 -26.63 -16.30 -6.34
C ILE A 434 -26.71 -17.31 -5.19
N GLU A 435 -27.89 -17.84 -4.87
CA GLU A 435 -28.07 -18.84 -3.80
C GLU A 435 -27.21 -20.09 -4.04
N ASP A 436 -27.19 -20.61 -5.28
CA ASP A 436 -26.38 -21.76 -5.68
C ASP A 436 -24.87 -21.47 -5.47
N TYR A 437 -24.38 -20.30 -5.89
CA TYR A 437 -22.97 -19.92 -5.72
C TYR A 437 -22.59 -19.61 -4.27
N VAL A 438 -23.51 -19.01 -3.51
CA VAL A 438 -23.33 -18.79 -2.08
C VAL A 438 -23.23 -20.13 -1.33
N CYS A 439 -23.99 -21.14 -1.73
CA CYS A 439 -23.87 -22.48 -1.16
C CYS A 439 -22.48 -23.10 -1.41
N GLU A 440 -21.91 -22.93 -2.60
CA GLU A 440 -20.53 -23.38 -2.91
C GLU A 440 -19.51 -22.67 -2.00
N ILE A 441 -19.65 -21.35 -1.80
CA ILE A 441 -18.77 -20.58 -0.91
C ILE A 441 -18.93 -21.01 0.55
N GLU A 442 -20.16 -21.29 1.00
CA GLU A 442 -20.41 -21.80 2.35
C GLU A 442 -19.78 -23.17 2.57
N GLU A 443 -19.83 -24.04 1.56
CA GLU A 443 -19.15 -25.33 1.58
C GLU A 443 -17.62 -25.16 1.66
N ASP A 444 -17.06 -24.22 0.91
CA ASP A 444 -15.64 -23.87 0.99
C ASP A 444 -15.22 -23.31 2.35
N ILE A 445 -16.04 -22.44 2.95
CA ILE A 445 -15.83 -21.93 4.32
C ILE A 445 -15.86 -23.09 5.32
N LYS A 446 -16.82 -24.01 5.17
CA LYS A 446 -16.94 -25.18 6.03
C LYS A 446 -15.74 -26.12 5.88
N ASN A 447 -15.28 -26.37 4.66
CA ASN A 447 -14.11 -27.21 4.38
C ASN A 447 -12.83 -26.60 4.96
N LYS A 448 -12.62 -25.28 4.82
CA LYS A 448 -11.49 -24.57 5.44
C LYS A 448 -11.59 -24.55 6.97
N GLY A 449 -12.79 -24.39 7.51
CA GLY A 449 -13.04 -24.52 8.95
C GLY A 449 -12.73 -25.91 9.48
N PHE A 450 -13.05 -26.97 8.72
CA PHE A 450 -12.67 -28.34 9.05
C PHE A 450 -11.15 -28.51 9.06
N GLN A 451 -10.43 -27.98 8.06
CA GLN A 451 -8.95 -28.01 8.04
C GLN A 451 -8.34 -27.31 9.25
N ILE A 452 -8.87 -26.15 9.67
CA ILE A 452 -8.41 -25.47 10.88
C ILE A 452 -8.60 -26.38 12.10
N ASN A 453 -9.80 -26.98 12.24
CA ASN A 453 -10.07 -27.89 13.36
C ASN A 453 -9.15 -29.11 13.36
N GLU A 454 -8.83 -29.69 12.19
CA GLU A 454 -7.87 -30.81 12.10
C GLU A 454 -6.47 -30.39 12.59
N ILE A 455 -5.98 -29.22 12.17
CA ILE A 455 -4.67 -28.69 12.60
C ILE A 455 -4.67 -28.38 14.11
N GLU A 456 -5.73 -27.75 14.62
CA GLU A 456 -5.84 -27.40 16.04
C GLU A 456 -6.00 -28.65 16.93
N SER A 457 -6.67 -29.70 16.44
CA SER A 457 -6.89 -30.95 17.15
C SER A 457 -5.62 -31.80 17.33
N GLU A 458 -4.59 -31.59 16.50
CA GLU A 458 -3.28 -32.22 16.68
C GLU A 458 -2.60 -31.60 17.90
N THR A 459 -2.52 -32.35 19.00
CA THR A 459 -1.98 -31.87 20.28
C THR A 459 -0.47 -31.69 20.25
N ILE A 460 0.23 -32.48 19.43
CA ILE A 460 1.69 -32.46 19.34
C ILE A 460 2.11 -31.29 18.45
N SER A 461 3.11 -30.52 18.88
CA SER A 461 3.65 -29.39 18.09
C SER A 461 5.05 -29.64 17.53
N ASN A 462 5.71 -30.73 17.92
CA ASN A 462 7.07 -31.03 17.51
C ASN A 462 7.17 -32.40 16.82
N ILE A 463 7.76 -32.45 15.63
CA ILE A 463 7.96 -33.70 14.87
C ILE A 463 8.83 -34.69 15.65
N ARG A 464 9.80 -34.22 16.45
CA ARG A 464 10.64 -35.08 17.30
C ARG A 464 9.84 -35.73 18.43
N GLU A 465 8.86 -35.01 18.99
CA GLU A 465 7.93 -35.56 19.99
C GLU A 465 7.03 -36.63 19.36
N LEU A 466 6.50 -36.36 18.15
CA LEU A 466 5.74 -37.35 17.38
C LEU A 466 6.58 -38.62 17.12
N ARG A 467 7.81 -38.48 16.61
CA ARG A 467 8.75 -39.59 16.39
C ARG A 467 8.98 -40.37 17.69
N SER A 468 9.12 -39.70 18.83
CA SER A 468 9.36 -40.34 20.13
C SER A 468 8.19 -41.23 20.58
N ILE A 469 6.94 -40.82 20.33
CA ILE A 469 5.74 -41.62 20.67
C ILE A 469 5.72 -42.91 19.85
N TYR A 470 5.95 -42.80 18.54
CA TYR A 470 5.99 -43.94 17.64
C TYR A 470 7.14 -44.90 17.97
N THR A 471 8.32 -44.35 18.25
CA THR A 471 9.47 -45.13 18.71
C THR A 471 9.17 -45.85 20.01
N ASN A 472 8.56 -45.18 21.00
CA ASN A 472 8.24 -45.79 22.29
C ASN A 472 7.27 -46.98 22.14
N LEU A 473 6.24 -46.85 21.30
CA LEU A 473 5.32 -47.96 21.05
C LEU A 473 6.04 -49.14 20.37
N VAL A 474 6.94 -48.88 19.42
CA VAL A 474 7.74 -49.94 18.79
C VAL A 474 8.68 -50.61 19.81
N LEU A 475 9.32 -49.84 20.69
CA LEU A 475 10.19 -50.35 21.76
C LEU A 475 9.40 -51.18 22.77
N SER A 476 8.14 -50.84 23.07
CA SER A 476 7.28 -51.63 23.97
C SER A 476 7.00 -53.05 23.45
N LYS A 477 7.17 -53.29 22.15
CA LYS A 477 7.03 -54.61 21.53
C LYS A 477 8.30 -55.46 21.62
N ILE A 478 9.38 -54.90 22.17
CA ILE A 478 10.65 -55.58 22.42
C ILE A 478 10.67 -56.09 23.88
N PRO A 479 11.23 -57.28 24.18
CA PRO A 479 11.36 -57.78 25.55
C PRO A 479 12.11 -56.82 26.48
N HIS A 480 11.70 -56.75 27.76
CA HIS A 480 12.25 -55.79 28.74
C HIS A 480 13.77 -55.90 28.96
N GLU A 481 14.38 -57.09 28.82
CA GLU A 481 15.83 -57.28 28.98
C GLU A 481 16.63 -57.18 27.65
N ALA A 482 16.04 -56.60 26.61
CA ALA A 482 16.68 -56.47 25.30
C ALA A 482 17.41 -55.13 25.12
N LEU A 483 18.52 -55.17 24.38
CA LEU A 483 19.27 -54.00 23.92
C LEU A 483 19.11 -53.85 22.40
N VAL A 484 18.66 -52.67 21.97
CA VAL A 484 18.55 -52.28 20.55
C VAL A 484 19.94 -51.96 20.00
N LEU A 485 20.24 -52.42 18.78
CA LEU A 485 21.61 -52.41 18.24
C LEU A 485 21.84 -51.43 17.09
N ASN A 486 20.86 -51.29 16.20
CA ASN A 486 21.03 -50.64 14.91
C ASN A 486 20.26 -49.32 14.78
N ILE A 487 19.67 -48.87 15.89
CA ILE A 487 18.97 -47.60 16.01
C ILE A 487 19.50 -46.86 17.22
N ASN A 488 19.98 -45.63 17.02
CA ASN A 488 20.38 -44.77 18.12
C ASN A 488 19.14 -44.08 18.73
N ILE A 489 18.67 -44.60 19.86
CA ILE A 489 17.46 -44.08 20.54
C ILE A 489 17.72 -42.68 21.14
N GLN A 490 18.98 -42.32 21.45
CA GLN A 490 19.32 -41.02 22.03
C GLN A 490 19.30 -39.89 20.98
N GLU A 491 19.57 -40.23 19.71
CA GLU A 491 19.60 -39.30 18.57
C GLU A 491 18.54 -39.69 17.54
N LEU A 492 17.26 -39.56 17.92
CA LEU A 492 16.08 -39.79 17.06
C LEU A 492 15.93 -38.72 15.96
N ASP A 493 16.88 -38.70 15.03
CA ASP A 493 16.78 -37.94 13.79
C ASP A 493 15.92 -38.66 12.74
N GLU A 494 15.84 -38.09 11.53
CA GLU A 494 15.01 -38.64 10.46
C GLU A 494 15.56 -39.95 9.88
N GLU A 495 16.88 -40.08 9.80
CA GLU A 495 17.53 -41.28 9.27
C GLU A 495 17.34 -42.48 10.20
N GLU A 496 17.51 -42.28 11.51
CA GLU A 496 17.29 -43.29 12.53
C GLU A 496 15.81 -43.70 12.61
N PHE A 497 14.88 -42.75 12.51
CA PHE A 497 13.45 -43.05 12.50
C PHE A 497 13.00 -43.78 11.22
N ASN A 498 13.60 -43.50 10.07
CA ASN A 498 13.30 -44.21 8.81
C ASN A 498 13.62 -45.72 8.90
N LYS A 499 14.59 -46.12 9.73
CA LYS A 499 14.84 -47.55 10.02
C LYS A 499 13.66 -48.21 10.73
N ILE A 500 12.94 -47.47 11.58
CA ILE A 500 11.71 -47.91 12.26
C ILE A 500 10.55 -48.03 11.26
N ILE A 501 10.38 -47.05 10.35
CA ILE A 501 9.34 -47.11 9.31
C ILE A 501 9.54 -48.34 8.40
N ASN A 502 10.79 -48.63 8.06
CA ASN A 502 11.16 -49.75 7.18
C ASN A 502 11.21 -51.12 7.90
N ASN A 503 10.74 -51.22 9.15
CA ASN A 503 10.72 -52.43 9.98
C ASN A 503 12.11 -53.08 10.19
N ASN A 504 13.17 -52.27 10.22
CA ASN A 504 14.55 -52.72 10.37
C ASN A 504 15.06 -52.53 11.81
N VAL A 505 14.28 -52.91 12.83
CA VAL A 505 14.70 -52.82 14.24
C VAL A 505 15.34 -54.13 14.68
N GLU A 506 16.61 -54.09 15.09
CA GLU A 506 17.36 -55.24 15.57
C GLU A 506 17.67 -55.12 17.07
N TYR A 507 17.44 -56.20 17.81
CA TYR A 507 17.71 -56.28 19.24
C TYR A 507 18.40 -57.59 19.63
N VAL A 508 19.04 -57.58 20.80
CA VAL A 508 19.59 -58.77 21.46
C VAL A 508 19.13 -58.81 22.90
N THR A 509 18.83 -60.00 23.40
CA THR A 509 18.55 -60.24 24.82
C THR A 509 19.77 -60.82 25.51
N TYR A 510 19.99 -60.45 26.76
CA TYR A 510 21.05 -61.03 27.58
C TYR A 510 20.44 -62.04 28.55
N ASN A 511 20.80 -63.31 28.38
CA ASN A 511 20.35 -64.34 29.32
C ASN A 511 21.25 -64.33 30.56
N HIS A 512 20.64 -64.15 31.72
CA HIS A 512 21.33 -64.14 33.01
C HIS A 512 21.68 -65.58 33.43
N TYR A 513 22.97 -65.92 33.48
CA TYR A 513 23.46 -67.15 34.12
C TYR A 513 24.55 -66.78 35.14
N ASN A 514 24.26 -66.98 36.43
CA ASN A 514 25.18 -66.87 37.57
C ASN A 514 26.15 -65.67 37.56
N GLY A 515 25.67 -64.53 38.03
CA GLY A 515 26.47 -63.53 38.75
C GLY A 515 27.43 -62.64 37.94
N HIS A 516 28.17 -63.16 36.95
CA HIS A 516 29.29 -62.39 36.35
C HIS A 516 29.56 -62.65 34.86
N TYR A 517 28.73 -63.42 34.14
CA TYR A 517 28.91 -63.64 32.69
C TYR A 517 27.62 -63.42 31.89
N TYR A 518 27.66 -62.47 30.95
CA TYR A 518 26.57 -62.21 30.01
C TYR A 518 26.84 -62.93 28.69
N THR A 519 26.00 -63.89 28.30
CA THR A 519 26.02 -64.45 26.94
C THR A 519 25.01 -63.69 26.08
N ARG A 520 25.50 -62.99 25.06
CA ARG A 520 24.67 -62.28 24.08
C ARG A 520 23.94 -63.30 23.19
N SER A 521 22.62 -63.22 23.12
CA SER A 521 21.82 -64.01 22.18
C SER A 521 22.07 -63.57 20.72
N ALA A 522 21.68 -64.41 19.76
CA ALA A 522 21.75 -64.06 18.34
C ALA A 522 20.90 -62.81 18.05
N VAL A 523 21.37 -61.95 17.14
CA VAL A 523 20.64 -60.75 16.73
C VAL A 523 19.25 -61.14 16.18
N GLN A 524 18.20 -60.59 16.78
CA GLN A 524 16.82 -60.80 16.37
C GLN A 524 16.28 -59.54 15.69
N LYS A 525 15.49 -59.73 14.64
CA LYS A 525 14.73 -58.64 13.99
C LYS A 525 13.32 -58.60 14.54
N LEU A 526 12.88 -57.42 14.99
CA LEU A 526 11.51 -57.21 15.42
C LEU A 526 10.59 -57.31 14.20
N LYS A 527 9.56 -58.17 14.27
CA LYS A 527 8.58 -58.33 13.19
C LYS A 527 7.33 -57.53 13.49
N TYR A 528 7.13 -56.44 12.78
CA TYR A 528 5.91 -55.64 12.82
C TYR A 528 5.67 -54.97 11.47
N SER A 529 4.48 -54.38 11.29
CA SER A 529 4.18 -53.49 10.18
C SER A 529 4.00 -52.08 10.72
N PHE A 530 4.69 -51.09 10.18
CA PHE A 530 4.54 -49.70 10.62
C PHE A 530 3.08 -49.21 10.50
N ALA A 531 2.33 -49.63 9.49
CA ALA A 531 0.91 -49.31 9.36
C ALA A 531 0.04 -49.83 10.52
N SER A 532 0.46 -50.91 11.20
CA SER A 532 -0.20 -51.39 12.42
C SER A 532 0.13 -50.55 13.64
N ILE A 533 1.35 -49.99 13.70
CA ILE A 533 1.80 -49.04 14.74
C ILE A 533 1.05 -47.71 14.59
N GLU A 534 0.90 -47.22 13.35
CA GLU A 534 0.11 -46.02 13.05
C GLU A 534 -1.31 -46.14 13.59
N LYS A 535 -2.02 -47.21 13.27
CA LYS A 535 -3.41 -47.42 13.72
C LYS A 535 -3.58 -47.58 15.24
N GLU A 536 -2.54 -48.07 15.92
CA GLU A 536 -2.56 -48.24 17.38
C GLU A 536 -2.36 -46.90 18.11
N ILE A 537 -1.65 -45.95 17.50
CA ILE A 537 -1.45 -44.59 18.04
C ILE A 537 -2.57 -43.64 17.63
N ASN A 538 -2.95 -43.66 16.35
CA ASN A 538 -4.04 -42.82 15.83
C ASN A 538 -4.77 -43.57 14.70
N SER A 539 -6.06 -43.85 14.91
CA SER A 539 -6.88 -44.58 13.94
C SER A 539 -7.24 -43.77 12.70
N ASN A 540 -7.17 -42.44 12.77
CA ASN A 540 -7.72 -41.52 11.78
C ASN A 540 -6.65 -40.96 10.84
N TYR A 541 -5.42 -40.78 11.31
CA TYR A 541 -4.33 -40.17 10.54
C TYR A 541 -3.06 -41.02 10.56
N SER A 542 -2.39 -41.15 9.42
CA SER A 542 -1.06 -41.77 9.34
C SER A 542 0.01 -40.89 9.97
N PHE A 543 1.20 -41.44 10.19
CA PHE A 543 2.34 -40.66 10.68
C PHE A 543 2.67 -39.49 9.75
N LYS A 544 2.57 -39.71 8.42
CA LYS A 544 2.83 -38.68 7.41
C LYS A 544 1.78 -37.56 7.44
N ASP A 545 0.50 -37.90 7.60
CA ASP A 545 -0.58 -36.91 7.67
C ASP A 545 -0.41 -36.01 8.90
N ARG A 546 -0.04 -36.62 10.04
CA ARG A 546 0.23 -35.89 11.29
C ARG A 546 1.44 -34.98 11.21
N ILE A 547 2.51 -35.36 10.50
CA ILE A 547 3.61 -34.44 10.19
C ILE A 547 3.08 -33.21 9.43
N GLY A 548 2.26 -33.42 8.40
CA GLY A 548 1.67 -32.34 7.62
C GLY A 548 0.80 -31.39 8.46
N LEU A 549 0.07 -31.91 9.46
CA LEU A 549 -0.68 -31.11 10.43
C LEU A 549 0.24 -30.30 11.34
N ILE A 550 1.32 -30.90 11.87
CA ILE A 550 2.30 -30.22 12.73
C ILE A 550 3.01 -29.09 11.96
N GLU A 551 3.44 -29.34 10.72
CA GLU A 551 4.03 -28.31 9.86
C GLU A 551 3.04 -27.18 9.54
N SER A 552 1.76 -27.52 9.31
CA SER A 552 0.70 -26.53 9.12
C SER A 552 0.40 -25.71 10.38
N LYS A 553 0.58 -26.31 11.57
CA LYS A 553 0.42 -25.64 12.87
C LYS A 553 1.58 -24.71 13.21
N ASN A 554 2.80 -25.12 12.89
CA ASN A 554 4.01 -24.34 13.12
C ASN A 554 4.24 -23.26 12.05
N SER A 555 3.53 -23.34 10.92
CA SER A 555 3.49 -22.28 9.91
C SER A 555 2.31 -21.33 10.14
N ASN A 556 2.28 -20.20 9.42
CA ASN A 556 1.18 -19.22 9.51
C ASN A 556 -0.12 -19.69 8.82
N LYS A 557 -0.30 -21.01 8.59
CA LYS A 557 -1.37 -21.54 7.74
C LYS A 557 -2.75 -21.41 8.35
N ILE A 558 -2.89 -21.51 9.67
CA ILE A 558 -4.18 -21.24 10.35
C ILE A 558 -4.62 -19.79 10.11
N ASN A 559 -3.70 -18.81 10.25
CA ASN A 559 -4.03 -17.42 9.99
C ASN A 559 -4.33 -17.16 8.50
N LEU A 560 -3.61 -17.82 7.58
CA LEU A 560 -3.94 -17.77 6.14
C LEU A 560 -5.35 -18.31 5.87
N LEU A 561 -5.73 -19.47 6.43
CA LEU A 561 -7.07 -20.04 6.30
C LEU A 561 -8.15 -19.14 6.93
N LYS A 562 -7.87 -18.49 8.08
CA LYS A 562 -8.78 -17.49 8.68
C LYS A 562 -8.96 -16.26 7.79
N ASN A 563 -7.88 -15.74 7.21
CA ASN A 563 -7.93 -14.63 6.26
C ASN A 563 -8.70 -15.01 4.97
N GLU A 564 -8.51 -16.24 4.47
CA GLU A 564 -9.27 -16.76 3.33
C GLU A 564 -10.77 -16.89 3.67
N ILE A 565 -11.13 -17.37 4.87
CA ILE A 565 -12.52 -17.41 5.34
C ILE A 565 -13.11 -15.99 5.43
N GLU A 566 -12.37 -15.01 5.94
CA GLU A 566 -12.83 -13.61 5.95
C GLU A 566 -13.02 -13.05 4.54
N ALA A 567 -12.09 -13.35 3.62
CA ALA A 567 -12.22 -12.97 2.22
C ALA A 567 -13.46 -13.61 1.57
N LEU A 568 -13.72 -14.90 1.83
CA LEU A 568 -14.91 -15.60 1.36
C LEU A 568 -16.21 -15.02 1.95
N ARG A 569 -16.21 -14.63 3.23
CA ARG A 569 -17.35 -13.95 3.88
C ARG A 569 -17.62 -12.58 3.25
N LYS A 570 -16.57 -11.80 2.95
CA LYS A 570 -16.72 -10.53 2.20
C LYS A 570 -17.25 -10.80 0.79
N LYS A 571 -16.70 -11.79 0.08
CA LYS A 571 -17.16 -12.20 -1.26
C LYS A 571 -18.65 -12.56 -1.26
N LYS A 572 -19.14 -13.28 -0.24
CA LYS A 572 -20.57 -13.61 -0.07
C LYS A 572 -21.46 -12.36 -0.04
N ILE A 573 -21.07 -11.33 0.70
CA ILE A 573 -21.81 -10.05 0.77
C ILE A 573 -21.76 -9.33 -0.59
N GLU A 574 -20.61 -9.36 -1.27
CA GLU A 574 -20.47 -8.75 -2.59
C GLU A 574 -21.35 -9.41 -3.65
N ILE A 575 -21.48 -10.74 -3.64
CA ILE A 575 -22.22 -11.51 -4.67
C ILE A 575 -23.69 -11.11 -4.75
N GLU A 576 -24.33 -10.78 -3.63
CA GLU A 576 -25.73 -10.32 -3.61
C GLU A 576 -25.96 -9.09 -4.50
N SER A 577 -24.90 -8.32 -4.71
CA SER A 577 -24.90 -7.13 -5.54
C SER A 577 -24.43 -7.36 -6.96
N TRP A 578 -24.01 -8.56 -7.40
CA TRP A 578 -23.46 -8.76 -8.74
C TRP A 578 -24.53 -8.66 -9.84
N ASP A 579 -24.15 -8.31 -11.07
CA ASP A 579 -24.98 -8.45 -12.26
C ASP A 579 -24.85 -9.86 -12.88
N LEU A 580 -25.71 -10.21 -13.84
CA LEU A 580 -25.67 -11.51 -14.49
C LEU A 580 -24.35 -11.78 -15.20
N LYS A 581 -23.72 -10.76 -15.82
CA LYS A 581 -22.40 -10.88 -16.45
C LYS A 581 -21.36 -11.35 -15.45
N LYS A 582 -21.29 -10.71 -14.28
CA LYS A 582 -20.33 -11.05 -13.22
C LYS A 582 -20.64 -12.39 -12.56
N ILE A 583 -21.92 -12.73 -12.39
CA ILE A 583 -22.33 -14.06 -11.91
C ILE A 583 -21.85 -15.15 -12.87
N PHE A 584 -22.14 -15.03 -14.18
CA PHE A 584 -21.77 -16.03 -15.17
C PHE A 584 -20.28 -16.06 -15.55
N LYS A 585 -19.49 -15.10 -15.05
CA LYS A 585 -18.02 -15.17 -15.10
C LYS A 585 -17.46 -16.16 -14.08
N GLU A 586 -18.13 -16.30 -12.94
CA GLU A 586 -17.68 -17.17 -11.84
C GLU A 586 -18.45 -18.49 -11.82
N VAL A 587 -19.70 -18.49 -12.27
CA VAL A 587 -20.58 -19.67 -12.34
C VAL A 587 -20.78 -20.09 -13.80
N SER A 588 -20.65 -21.38 -14.09
CA SER A 588 -20.90 -21.90 -15.43
C SER A 588 -22.35 -21.65 -15.87
N ILE A 589 -22.52 -20.88 -16.94
CA ILE A 589 -23.82 -20.58 -17.55
C ILE A 589 -24.51 -21.84 -18.12
N ASP A 590 -23.75 -22.90 -18.41
CA ASP A 590 -24.26 -24.11 -19.05
C ASP A 590 -25.29 -24.84 -18.17
N ASN A 591 -25.19 -24.69 -16.84
CA ASN A 591 -26.16 -25.25 -15.88
C ASN A 591 -27.55 -24.58 -15.95
N TYR A 592 -27.64 -23.38 -16.55
CA TYR A 592 -28.84 -22.55 -16.52
C TYR A 592 -29.42 -22.25 -17.92
N LEU A 593 -28.71 -22.60 -19.00
CA LEU A 593 -29.12 -22.38 -20.40
C LEU A 593 -30.05 -23.47 -20.96
N THR A 594 -30.78 -24.23 -20.15
CA THR A 594 -31.54 -25.43 -20.57
C THR A 594 -32.48 -25.20 -21.76
N ASP A 595 -33.05 -24.00 -21.87
CA ASP A 595 -33.96 -23.62 -22.96
C ASP A 595 -33.31 -23.02 -24.21
N PHE A 596 -32.02 -22.67 -24.12
CA PHE A 596 -31.19 -22.04 -25.15
C PHE A 596 -29.87 -22.81 -25.42
N VAL A 597 -29.76 -24.08 -25.01
CA VAL A 597 -28.52 -24.89 -25.08
C VAL A 597 -27.85 -24.86 -26.45
N ASN A 598 -28.65 -24.77 -27.52
CA ASN A 598 -28.14 -24.77 -28.90
C ASN A 598 -27.93 -23.37 -29.49
N SER A 599 -28.08 -22.28 -28.71
CA SER A 599 -27.92 -20.91 -29.19
C SER A 599 -26.63 -20.27 -28.66
N GLY A 600 -25.56 -20.36 -29.47
CA GLY A 600 -24.29 -19.67 -29.19
C GLY A 600 -24.45 -18.16 -29.05
N LEU A 601 -25.39 -17.55 -29.78
CA LEU A 601 -25.67 -16.12 -29.73
C LEU A 601 -26.17 -15.68 -28.35
N ILE A 602 -27.23 -16.32 -27.83
CA ILE A 602 -27.80 -15.93 -26.52
C ILE A 602 -26.78 -16.14 -25.41
N ARG A 603 -26.01 -17.23 -25.48
CA ARG A 603 -24.90 -17.49 -24.56
C ARG A 603 -23.88 -16.35 -24.59
N ASN A 604 -23.44 -15.93 -25.76
CA ASN A 604 -22.47 -14.84 -25.89
C ASN A 604 -23.03 -13.50 -25.38
N LEU A 605 -24.27 -13.16 -25.76
CA LEU A 605 -24.90 -11.90 -25.36
C LEU A 605 -25.13 -11.80 -23.84
N LEU A 606 -25.40 -12.91 -23.15
CA LEU A 606 -25.51 -12.96 -21.68
C LEU A 606 -24.13 -12.86 -21.00
N LEU A 607 -23.14 -13.60 -21.50
CA LEU A 607 -21.77 -13.58 -20.95
C LEU A 607 -21.10 -12.23 -21.12
N GLU A 608 -21.34 -11.54 -22.24
CA GLU A 608 -20.83 -10.20 -22.47
C GLU A 608 -21.72 -9.09 -21.88
N GLY A 609 -22.88 -9.44 -21.32
CA GLY A 609 -23.78 -8.51 -20.65
C GLY A 609 -24.58 -7.61 -21.59
N HIS A 610 -24.66 -7.95 -22.88
CA HIS A 610 -25.50 -7.26 -23.87
C HIS A 610 -26.99 -7.61 -23.72
N LEU A 611 -27.31 -8.82 -23.24
CA LEU A 611 -28.62 -9.14 -22.69
C LEU A 611 -28.46 -9.24 -21.17
N ASN A 612 -29.13 -8.35 -20.45
CA ASN A 612 -28.95 -8.21 -19.00
C ASN A 612 -30.27 -7.84 -18.31
N GLU A 613 -30.21 -7.59 -17.00
CA GLU A 613 -31.35 -7.28 -16.15
C GLU A 613 -32.10 -5.99 -16.54
N ASN A 614 -31.49 -5.11 -17.35
CA ASN A 614 -32.08 -3.85 -17.80
C ASN A 614 -32.90 -4.00 -19.09
N TYR A 615 -33.22 -5.23 -19.54
CA TYR A 615 -33.97 -5.47 -20.77
C TYR A 615 -35.30 -4.69 -20.85
N SER A 616 -35.93 -4.42 -19.70
CA SER A 616 -37.19 -3.66 -19.59
C SER A 616 -37.10 -2.26 -20.19
N ASP A 617 -35.92 -1.64 -20.12
CA ASP A 617 -35.68 -0.26 -20.58
C ASP A 617 -35.72 -0.16 -22.12
N PHE A 618 -35.59 -1.29 -22.82
CA PHE A 618 -35.57 -1.34 -24.28
C PHE A 618 -36.87 -1.86 -24.90
N ILE A 619 -37.79 -2.39 -24.09
CA ILE A 619 -39.09 -2.90 -24.54
C ILE A 619 -40.26 -1.97 -24.16
N SER A 620 -40.02 -0.97 -23.30
CA SER A 620 -41.03 -0.03 -22.83
C SER A 620 -40.56 1.42 -22.93
N LEU A 621 -41.51 2.36 -23.10
CA LEU A 621 -41.19 3.79 -23.13
C LEU A 621 -41.10 4.33 -21.70
N PHE A 622 -39.98 4.97 -21.37
CA PHE A 622 -39.84 5.67 -20.10
C PHE A 622 -40.73 6.93 -20.06
N HIS A 623 -41.48 7.07 -18.98
CA HIS A 623 -42.31 8.23 -18.70
C HIS A 623 -41.83 8.93 -17.42
N GLU A 624 -41.47 10.21 -17.53
CA GLU A 624 -41.00 11.05 -16.42
C GLU A 624 -42.14 11.40 -15.45
N VAL A 625 -42.57 10.43 -14.65
CA VAL A 625 -43.61 10.64 -13.62
C VAL A 625 -42.99 10.61 -12.22
N SER A 626 -42.32 9.53 -11.86
CA SER A 626 -41.70 9.35 -10.52
C SER A 626 -40.19 9.63 -10.50
N LEU A 627 -39.54 9.58 -11.66
CA LEU A 627 -38.11 9.81 -11.85
C LEU A 627 -37.91 10.74 -13.03
N THR A 628 -36.87 11.58 -13.01
CA THR A 628 -36.44 12.28 -14.23
C THR A 628 -35.59 11.37 -15.12
N LYS A 629 -35.28 11.85 -16.32
CA LYS A 629 -34.34 11.19 -17.23
C LYS A 629 -32.99 10.95 -16.57
N GLU A 630 -32.52 11.94 -15.84
CA GLU A 630 -31.24 11.92 -15.16
C GLU A 630 -31.25 10.88 -14.04
N ASP A 631 -32.28 10.88 -13.21
CA ASP A 631 -32.43 9.90 -12.12
C ASP A 631 -32.50 8.47 -12.67
N LYS A 632 -33.22 8.26 -13.78
CA LYS A 632 -33.33 6.94 -14.42
C LYS A 632 -32.00 6.47 -15.03
N LYS A 633 -31.23 7.39 -15.63
CA LYS A 633 -29.88 7.08 -16.11
C LYS A 633 -28.97 6.69 -14.93
N PHE A 634 -28.98 7.44 -13.83
CA PHE A 634 -28.18 7.12 -12.64
C PHE A 634 -28.58 5.77 -12.03
N GLU A 635 -29.88 5.50 -11.91
CA GLU A 635 -30.41 4.19 -11.48
C GLU A 635 -29.80 3.05 -12.31
N ARG A 636 -29.80 3.20 -13.65
CA ARG A 636 -29.22 2.21 -14.55
C ARG A 636 -27.73 2.07 -14.34
N SER A 637 -26.97 3.16 -14.28
CA SER A 637 -25.53 3.15 -14.07
C SER A 637 -25.14 2.48 -12.74
N VAL A 638 -25.90 2.72 -11.67
CA VAL A 638 -25.75 2.01 -10.40
C VAL A 638 -25.96 0.50 -10.57
N LYS A 639 -27.07 0.11 -11.23
CA LYS A 639 -27.45 -1.30 -11.46
C LYS A 639 -26.54 -2.05 -12.43
N SER A 640 -25.93 -1.38 -13.39
CA SER A 640 -24.93 -1.94 -14.32
C SER A 640 -23.49 -1.82 -13.81
N GLY A 641 -23.26 -1.12 -12.70
CA GLY A 641 -21.91 -0.92 -12.16
C GLY A 641 -21.07 0.08 -12.96
N ILE A 642 -21.71 0.88 -13.82
CA ILE A 642 -21.07 1.96 -14.56
C ILE A 642 -20.99 3.18 -13.65
N ASN A 643 -19.79 3.76 -13.57
CA ASN A 643 -19.52 4.90 -12.73
C ASN A 643 -19.90 6.21 -13.44
N GLU A 644 -20.86 6.95 -12.91
CA GLU A 644 -21.08 8.36 -13.29
C GLU A 644 -20.10 9.29 -12.54
N GLU A 645 -20.06 10.55 -12.93
CA GLU A 645 -19.35 11.59 -12.17
C GLU A 645 -20.04 11.84 -10.82
N PHE A 646 -19.26 12.19 -9.79
CA PHE A 646 -19.79 12.35 -8.43
C PHE A 646 -20.80 13.49 -8.32
N ASP A 647 -20.68 14.52 -9.15
CA ASP A 647 -21.54 15.69 -9.24
C ASP A 647 -22.70 15.53 -10.25
N TYR A 648 -22.93 14.30 -10.73
CA TYR A 648 -24.10 13.96 -11.55
C TYR A 648 -25.40 14.39 -10.84
N LYS A 649 -26.19 15.24 -11.50
CA LYS A 649 -27.34 15.90 -10.86
C LYS A 649 -28.50 14.94 -10.68
N LEU A 650 -28.98 14.82 -9.43
CA LEU A 650 -30.18 14.05 -9.09
C LEU A 650 -31.29 14.98 -8.60
N THR A 651 -32.54 14.65 -8.92
CA THR A 651 -33.70 15.49 -8.58
C THR A 651 -34.72 14.76 -7.73
N GLN A 652 -35.17 13.57 -8.12
CA GLN A 652 -36.15 12.77 -7.38
C GLN A 652 -35.46 11.70 -6.52
N ILE A 653 -34.52 12.14 -5.67
CA ILE A 653 -33.66 11.23 -4.86
C ILE A 653 -34.50 10.33 -3.94
N GLU A 654 -35.56 10.86 -3.31
CA GLU A 654 -36.44 10.09 -2.43
C GLU A 654 -37.07 8.89 -3.17
N ASN A 655 -37.67 9.13 -4.35
CA ASN A 655 -38.26 8.07 -5.16
C ASN A 655 -37.21 7.07 -5.67
N LEU A 656 -36.03 7.57 -6.03
CA LEU A 656 -34.91 6.77 -6.51
C LEU A 656 -34.45 5.78 -5.43
N ILE A 657 -34.23 6.24 -4.20
CA ILE A 657 -33.78 5.36 -3.13
C ILE A 657 -34.91 4.48 -2.58
N GLU A 658 -36.14 4.96 -2.45
CA GLU A 658 -37.21 4.16 -1.85
C GLU A 658 -37.69 3.02 -2.75
N ASN A 659 -37.78 3.27 -4.06
CA ASN A 659 -38.47 2.36 -4.96
C ASN A 659 -37.57 1.69 -6.00
N GLN A 660 -36.34 2.18 -6.22
CA GLN A 660 -35.52 1.75 -7.36
C GLN A 660 -34.14 1.23 -6.99
N ILE A 661 -33.49 1.81 -5.97
CA ILE A 661 -32.15 1.42 -5.50
C ILE A 661 -32.23 0.80 -4.09
N ASP A 662 -32.17 -0.52 -4.07
CA ASP A 662 -32.08 -1.34 -2.85
C ASP A 662 -30.73 -1.16 -2.13
N LEU A 663 -30.72 -1.48 -0.83
CA LEU A 663 -29.53 -1.42 0.02
C LEU A 663 -28.33 -2.22 -0.54
N ARG A 664 -28.59 -3.36 -1.22
CA ARG A 664 -27.55 -4.21 -1.82
C ARG A 664 -26.66 -3.48 -2.83
N TYR A 665 -27.09 -2.35 -3.40
CA TYR A 665 -26.30 -1.59 -4.37
C TYR A 665 -25.37 -0.55 -3.72
N PHE A 666 -25.53 -0.28 -2.42
CA PHE A 666 -24.74 0.72 -1.69
C PHE A 666 -23.28 0.28 -1.44
N ASN A 667 -22.94 -0.97 -1.75
CA ASN A 667 -21.56 -1.48 -1.74
C ASN A 667 -20.83 -1.29 -3.09
N ARG A 668 -21.50 -0.74 -4.12
CA ARG A 668 -20.91 -0.52 -5.45
C ARG A 668 -20.38 0.91 -5.58
N GLU A 669 -19.20 1.06 -6.17
CA GLU A 669 -18.59 2.37 -6.43
C GLU A 669 -19.42 3.30 -7.33
N SER A 670 -20.35 2.75 -8.10
CA SER A 670 -21.28 3.49 -8.95
C SER A 670 -22.34 4.25 -8.16
N ILE A 671 -22.57 3.92 -6.88
CA ILE A 671 -23.50 4.64 -6.00
C ILE A 671 -22.96 6.00 -5.54
N LEU A 672 -21.64 6.21 -5.63
CA LEU A 672 -20.98 7.40 -5.09
C LEU A 672 -21.43 8.66 -5.85
N ASN A 673 -22.28 9.45 -5.20
CA ASN A 673 -22.84 10.68 -5.73
C ASN A 673 -23.05 11.72 -4.61
N PHE A 674 -22.73 12.98 -4.87
CA PHE A 674 -22.78 14.06 -3.88
C PHE A 674 -24.22 14.45 -3.49
N ASP A 675 -25.13 14.55 -4.46
CA ASP A 675 -26.54 14.87 -4.19
C ASP A 675 -27.18 13.75 -3.36
N LEU A 676 -26.83 12.49 -3.64
CA LEU A 676 -27.30 11.32 -2.90
C LEU A 676 -26.82 11.31 -1.44
N ILE A 677 -25.51 11.44 -1.18
CA ILE A 677 -24.99 11.41 0.19
C ILE A 677 -25.49 12.60 1.01
N ASN A 678 -25.67 13.78 0.39
CA ASN A 678 -26.27 14.96 1.03
C ASN A 678 -27.70 14.66 1.47
N PHE A 679 -28.54 14.15 0.55
CA PHE A 679 -29.93 13.82 0.86
C PHE A 679 -30.05 12.78 1.97
N LEU A 680 -29.21 11.72 1.93
CA LEU A 680 -29.20 10.68 2.96
C LEU A 680 -28.71 11.22 4.31
N GLY A 681 -27.73 12.13 4.32
CA GLY A 681 -27.21 12.75 5.53
C GLY A 681 -28.21 13.69 6.20
N GLU A 682 -28.89 14.54 5.41
CA GLU A 682 -29.97 15.42 5.90
C GLU A 682 -31.15 14.63 6.48
N ASN A 683 -31.40 13.42 5.95
CA ASN A 683 -32.49 12.54 6.34
C ASN A 683 -32.01 11.26 7.05
N TYR A 684 -30.89 11.33 7.78
CA TYR A 684 -30.24 10.15 8.37
C TYR A 684 -31.16 9.28 9.23
N ASN A 685 -32.06 9.90 10.01
CA ASN A 685 -33.00 9.16 10.86
C ASN A 685 -33.93 8.22 10.07
N LYS A 686 -34.20 8.51 8.79
CA LYS A 686 -35.05 7.68 7.91
C LYS A 686 -34.22 6.69 7.10
N TYR A 687 -32.99 7.03 6.73
CA TYR A 687 -32.15 6.24 5.81
C TYR A 687 -30.80 5.85 6.38
N SER A 688 -30.71 5.61 7.69
CA SER A 688 -29.46 5.30 8.40
C SER A 688 -28.69 4.15 7.76
N ASP A 689 -29.39 3.06 7.42
CA ASP A 689 -28.77 1.84 6.87
C ASP A 689 -28.08 2.11 5.53
N LYS A 690 -28.69 2.96 4.69
CA LYS A 690 -28.14 3.35 3.38
C LYS A 690 -26.98 4.33 3.52
N TYR A 691 -27.10 5.28 4.46
CA TYR A 691 -26.02 6.23 4.74
C TYR A 691 -24.79 5.51 5.30
N ASP A 692 -24.98 4.67 6.31
CA ASP A 692 -23.91 3.92 6.96
C ASP A 692 -23.25 2.95 5.96
N ALA A 693 -24.00 2.30 5.06
CA ALA A 693 -23.43 1.49 3.97
C ALA A 693 -22.55 2.29 2.98
N LEU A 694 -22.93 3.54 2.68
CA LEU A 694 -22.12 4.43 1.84
C LEU A 694 -20.83 4.85 2.57
N ILE A 695 -20.92 5.15 3.87
CA ILE A 695 -19.74 5.44 4.70
C ILE A 695 -18.80 4.22 4.78
N ASP A 696 -19.34 3.02 4.92
CA ASP A 696 -18.56 1.78 4.91
C ASP A 696 -17.85 1.57 3.55
N LEU A 697 -18.55 1.85 2.44
CA LEU A 697 -17.96 1.83 1.10
C LEU A 697 -16.80 2.83 0.99
N LEU A 698 -16.91 4.01 1.58
CA LEU A 698 -15.83 5.01 1.55
C LEU A 698 -14.62 4.61 2.41
N SER A 699 -14.81 3.71 3.37
CA SER A 699 -13.81 3.28 4.36
C SER A 699 -12.90 2.14 3.86
N ASN A 700 -12.65 2.06 2.54
CA ASN A 700 -11.97 0.92 1.89
C ASN A 700 -10.60 1.23 1.26
N GLU A 701 -10.02 2.42 1.54
CA GLU A 701 -8.73 2.90 1.01
C GLU A 701 -8.61 2.95 -0.54
N LYS A 702 -9.69 2.73 -1.30
CA LYS A 702 -9.64 2.73 -2.77
C LYS A 702 -9.54 4.14 -3.33
N VAL A 703 -8.80 4.29 -4.43
CA VAL A 703 -8.55 5.59 -5.10
C VAL A 703 -9.84 6.39 -5.35
N ARG A 704 -10.92 5.75 -5.85
CA ARG A 704 -12.20 6.43 -6.11
C ARG A 704 -12.90 6.89 -4.84
N SER A 705 -12.84 6.12 -3.75
CA SER A 705 -13.39 6.50 -2.44
C SER A 705 -12.63 7.71 -1.87
N ILE A 706 -11.30 7.71 -1.99
CA ILE A 706 -10.45 8.82 -1.55
C ILE A 706 -10.73 10.09 -2.35
N ASP A 707 -10.81 9.98 -3.67
CA ASP A 707 -11.17 11.11 -4.55
C ASP A 707 -12.57 11.64 -4.23
N PHE A 708 -13.52 10.75 -3.93
CA PHE A 708 -14.87 11.15 -3.48
C PHE A 708 -14.79 11.98 -2.19
N ILE A 709 -14.10 11.50 -1.16
CA ILE A 709 -13.97 12.23 0.12
C ILE A 709 -13.30 13.59 -0.12
N ASP A 710 -12.18 13.62 -0.85
CA ASP A 710 -11.42 14.83 -1.14
C ASP A 710 -12.25 15.90 -1.86
N ARG A 711 -12.99 15.50 -2.90
CA ARG A 711 -13.88 16.40 -3.63
C ARG A 711 -15.08 16.78 -2.79
N TYR A 712 -15.66 15.86 -2.01
CA TYR A 712 -16.81 16.12 -1.16
C TYR A 712 -16.51 17.18 -0.09
N ILE A 713 -15.37 17.09 0.61
CA ILE A 713 -14.96 18.08 1.63
C ILE A 713 -14.58 19.45 1.07
N SER A 714 -14.53 19.59 -0.25
CA SER A 714 -14.29 20.87 -0.94
C SER A 714 -15.58 21.60 -1.32
N LEU A 715 -16.74 20.93 -1.20
CA LEU A 715 -18.05 21.50 -1.48
C LEU A 715 -18.56 22.37 -0.33
N GLU A 716 -19.35 23.39 -0.68
CA GLU A 716 -20.02 24.26 0.28
C GLU A 716 -21.40 23.69 0.67
N ASN A 717 -21.89 24.01 1.88
CA ASN A 717 -23.23 23.66 2.38
C ASN A 717 -23.59 22.15 2.40
N ILE A 718 -22.62 21.30 2.76
CA ILE A 718 -22.85 19.85 2.93
C ILE A 718 -23.07 19.52 4.42
N PRO A 719 -23.76 18.40 4.75
CA PRO A 719 -23.90 17.89 6.11
C PRO A 719 -22.58 17.27 6.62
N ILE A 720 -21.51 18.07 6.68
CA ILE A 720 -20.14 17.63 6.97
C ILE A 720 -19.99 17.02 8.36
N LYS A 721 -20.82 17.47 9.32
CA LYS A 721 -20.80 16.98 10.71
C LYS A 721 -21.11 15.50 10.78
N ILE A 722 -22.27 15.08 10.27
CA ILE A 722 -22.67 13.66 10.32
C ILE A 722 -21.75 12.79 9.47
N PHE A 723 -21.24 13.34 8.36
CA PHE A 723 -20.25 12.67 7.52
C PHE A 723 -18.99 12.28 8.29
N PHE A 724 -18.35 13.24 8.97
CA PHE A 724 -17.14 12.95 9.75
C PHE A 724 -17.43 12.17 11.04
N GLU A 725 -18.58 12.38 11.70
CA GLU A 725 -19.00 11.55 12.84
C GLU A 725 -19.04 10.07 12.45
N LYS A 726 -19.66 9.74 11.31
CA LYS A 726 -19.77 8.36 10.81
C LYS A 726 -18.47 7.82 10.22
N LEU A 727 -17.75 8.64 9.45
CA LEU A 727 -16.49 8.24 8.83
C LEU A 727 -15.44 7.89 9.87
N VAL A 728 -15.27 8.71 10.92
CA VAL A 728 -14.30 8.45 12.01
C VAL A 728 -14.69 7.22 12.82
N LYS A 729 -15.99 6.98 13.00
CA LYS A 729 -16.49 5.81 13.72
C LYS A 729 -16.22 4.51 12.96
N ASN A 730 -16.53 4.48 11.66
CA ASN A 730 -16.52 3.25 10.86
C ASN A 730 -15.14 2.94 10.26
N TRP A 731 -14.32 3.96 9.98
CA TRP A 731 -12.98 3.76 9.42
C TRP A 731 -11.91 3.64 10.50
N LEU A 732 -11.54 2.40 10.81
CA LEU A 732 -10.45 2.07 11.71
C LEU A 732 -9.09 2.56 11.15
N GLY A 733 -8.41 3.45 11.88
CA GLY A 733 -7.13 4.00 11.45
C GLY A 733 -7.23 5.00 10.29
N PHE A 734 -8.35 5.71 10.15
CA PHE A 734 -8.51 6.80 9.17
C PHE A 734 -7.39 7.84 9.27
N TRP A 735 -7.03 8.26 10.50
CA TRP A 735 -5.91 9.20 10.69
C TRP A 735 -4.56 8.61 10.24
N ASP A 736 -4.33 7.30 10.44
CA ASP A 736 -3.09 6.63 9.98
C ASP A 736 -3.01 6.63 8.46
N TYR A 737 -4.14 6.43 7.78
CA TYR A 737 -4.19 6.57 6.33
C TYR A 737 -3.81 7.99 5.89
N ILE A 738 -4.42 9.02 6.49
CA ILE A 738 -4.15 10.42 6.15
C ILE A 738 -2.70 10.82 6.46
N SER A 739 -2.16 10.43 7.62
CA SER A 739 -0.83 10.85 8.07
C SER A 739 0.31 10.06 7.40
N LEU A 740 0.13 8.76 7.17
CA LEU A 740 1.22 7.86 6.74
C LEU A 740 1.09 7.35 5.29
N LYS A 741 -0.13 7.17 4.76
CA LYS A 741 -0.36 6.50 3.46
C LYS A 741 -0.79 7.45 2.32
N SER A 742 -1.46 8.56 2.64
CA SER A 742 -2.14 9.42 1.65
C SER A 742 -1.20 10.22 0.75
N ASN A 743 0.08 10.39 1.14
CA ASN A 743 1.04 11.30 0.51
C ASN A 743 0.55 12.77 0.40
N TYR A 744 -0.39 13.18 1.24
CA TYR A 744 -0.87 14.56 1.27
C TYR A 744 0.18 15.54 1.77
N LEU A 745 0.13 16.77 1.26
CA LEU A 745 0.87 17.89 1.82
C LEU A 745 0.41 18.18 3.26
N PRO A 746 1.29 18.70 4.14
CA PRO A 746 0.94 18.95 5.54
C PRO A 746 -0.32 19.80 5.71
N GLU A 747 -0.53 20.83 4.88
CA GLU A 747 -1.74 21.68 4.91
C GLU A 747 -3.04 20.90 4.79
N LYS A 748 -3.07 19.90 3.89
CA LYS A 748 -4.25 19.06 3.68
C LYS A 748 -4.44 18.07 4.83
N GLN A 749 -3.35 17.48 5.35
CA GLN A 749 -3.41 16.64 6.55
C GLN A 749 -3.95 17.42 7.75
N TYR A 750 -3.55 18.68 7.92
CA TYR A 750 -4.05 19.56 8.97
C TYR A 750 -5.53 19.88 8.81
N LYS A 751 -6.01 20.10 7.57
CA LYS A 751 -7.45 20.25 7.31
C LYS A 751 -8.21 18.99 7.77
N TYR A 752 -7.75 17.80 7.42
CA TYR A 752 -8.39 16.55 7.89
C TYR A 752 -8.33 16.39 9.41
N LEU A 753 -7.19 16.68 10.05
CA LEU A 753 -7.05 16.65 11.50
C LEU A 753 -8.07 17.58 12.18
N SER A 754 -8.24 18.79 11.64
CA SER A 754 -9.23 19.74 12.15
C SER A 754 -10.66 19.19 12.04
N LEU A 755 -11.02 18.57 10.93
CA LEU A 755 -12.36 18.03 10.68
C LEU A 755 -12.66 16.82 11.57
N ILE A 756 -11.68 15.92 11.74
CA ILE A 756 -11.77 14.76 12.65
C ILE A 756 -12.03 15.24 14.09
N ILE A 757 -11.25 16.21 14.58
CA ILE A 757 -11.39 16.73 15.93
C ILE A 757 -12.66 17.58 16.08
N MET A 758 -13.04 18.34 15.05
CA MET A 758 -14.24 19.17 15.06
C MET A 758 -15.50 18.31 15.19
N PHE A 759 -15.65 17.30 14.33
CA PHE A 759 -16.91 16.57 14.19
C PHE A 759 -16.92 15.19 14.85
N GLY A 760 -15.81 14.44 14.88
CA GLY A 760 -15.78 13.08 15.44
C GLY A 760 -16.10 13.03 16.94
N LEU A 761 -16.85 12.04 17.41
CA LEU A 761 -17.14 11.89 18.84
C LEU A 761 -15.88 11.46 19.61
N ILE A 762 -15.73 11.90 20.87
CA ILE A 762 -14.51 11.64 21.67
C ILE A 762 -14.25 10.14 21.78
N ASP A 763 -15.28 9.36 22.12
CA ASP A 763 -15.12 7.92 22.33
C ASP A 763 -14.79 7.21 21.01
N ASP A 764 -15.40 7.61 19.89
CA ASP A 764 -15.10 7.06 18.55
C ASP A 764 -13.67 7.40 18.09
N ILE A 765 -13.19 8.63 18.34
CA ILE A 765 -11.81 9.02 18.05
C ILE A 765 -10.84 8.11 18.82
N LEU A 766 -11.10 7.90 20.11
CA LEU A 766 -10.20 7.13 20.98
C LEU A 766 -10.26 5.62 20.74
N SER A 767 -11.39 5.09 20.27
CA SER A 767 -11.57 3.65 20.01
C SER A 767 -11.21 3.24 18.58
N SER A 768 -11.51 4.08 17.59
CA SER A 768 -11.38 3.74 16.17
C SER A 768 -10.09 4.27 15.54
N GLN A 769 -9.43 5.27 16.16
CA GLN A 769 -8.19 5.84 15.64
C GLN A 769 -6.99 5.43 16.50
N ASN A 770 -5.80 5.56 15.92
CA ASN A 770 -4.57 5.28 16.63
C ASN A 770 -4.17 6.51 17.46
N ASN A 771 -4.29 6.37 18.78
CA ASN A 771 -4.05 7.47 19.72
C ASN A 771 -2.59 7.95 19.68
N ASN A 772 -1.62 7.08 19.37
CA ASN A 772 -0.21 7.46 19.33
C ASN A 772 0.10 8.37 18.14
N THR A 773 -0.40 8.06 16.95
CA THR A 773 -0.18 8.87 15.74
C THR A 773 -0.96 10.17 15.77
N LEU A 774 -2.16 10.16 16.37
CA LEU A 774 -2.91 11.38 16.67
C LEU A 774 -2.14 12.27 17.64
N ALA A 775 -1.70 11.73 18.78
CA ALA A 775 -0.95 12.47 19.78
C ALA A 775 0.35 13.05 19.22
N SER A 776 1.14 12.25 18.49
CA SER A 776 2.39 12.73 17.89
C SER A 776 2.16 13.89 16.92
N SER A 777 1.10 13.84 16.13
CA SER A 777 0.76 14.87 15.14
C SER A 777 0.28 16.17 15.79
N ILE A 778 -0.41 16.06 16.93
CA ILE A 778 -0.84 17.20 17.74
C ILE A 778 0.38 17.81 18.46
N ASN A 779 1.22 16.99 19.09
CA ASN A 779 2.38 17.42 19.87
C ASN A 779 3.36 18.26 19.03
N GLN A 780 3.63 17.84 17.79
CA GLN A 780 4.60 18.51 16.89
C GLN A 780 4.07 19.81 16.28
N LYS A 781 2.77 20.12 16.45
CA LYS A 781 2.12 21.21 15.71
C LYS A 781 1.97 22.47 16.56
N ALA A 782 2.92 23.40 16.44
CA ALA A 782 2.90 24.69 17.15
C ALA A 782 1.58 25.47 17.02
N HIS A 783 1.00 25.47 15.81
CA HIS A 783 -0.24 26.16 15.47
C HIS A 783 -1.50 25.28 15.67
N PHE A 784 -1.44 24.23 16.48
CA PHE A 784 -2.58 23.33 16.67
C PHE A 784 -3.77 24.04 17.34
N LEU A 785 -3.50 24.82 18.39
CA LEU A 785 -4.54 25.60 19.07
C LEU A 785 -5.21 26.58 18.10
N SER A 786 -4.46 27.10 17.11
CA SER A 786 -5.00 27.98 16.10
C SER A 786 -5.79 27.28 14.99
N LEU A 787 -5.46 26.02 14.70
CA LEU A 787 -6.19 25.19 13.74
C LEU A 787 -7.62 24.87 14.19
N ILE A 788 -7.82 24.66 15.49
CA ILE A 788 -9.11 24.29 16.10
C ILE A 788 -9.91 25.51 16.60
N LYS A 789 -9.51 26.72 16.21
CA LYS A 789 -10.27 27.95 16.45
C LYS A 789 -11.51 27.93 15.56
N ASN A 790 -12.70 27.51 16.02
CA ASN A 790 -13.92 28.03 15.38
C ASN A 790 -15.32 27.82 15.97
N THR A 791 -15.54 27.66 17.27
CA THR A 791 -16.90 27.83 17.78
C THR A 791 -16.89 28.41 19.19
N GLU A 792 -17.68 29.47 19.43
CA GLU A 792 -17.99 29.94 20.80
C GLU A 792 -18.82 28.91 21.60
N GLU A 793 -19.05 27.71 21.05
CA GLU A 793 -19.71 26.60 21.71
C GLU A 793 -18.84 26.04 22.83
N LEU A 794 -19.26 26.31 24.08
CA LEU A 794 -18.66 25.77 25.31
C LEU A 794 -18.42 24.25 25.26
N ASN A 795 -19.27 23.50 24.57
CA ASN A 795 -19.14 22.06 24.41
C ASN A 795 -17.91 21.65 23.58
N TYR A 796 -17.55 22.43 22.57
CA TYR A 796 -16.40 22.12 21.71
C TYR A 796 -15.06 22.36 22.44
N LEU A 797 -14.96 23.43 23.22
CA LEU A 797 -13.79 23.68 24.08
C LEU A 797 -13.60 22.56 25.10
N ASN A 798 -14.69 22.11 25.76
CA ASN A 798 -14.63 21.00 26.70
C ASN A 798 -14.22 19.68 26.02
N LYS A 799 -14.65 19.46 24.78
CA LYS A 799 -14.23 18.31 23.97
C LYS A 799 -12.72 18.31 23.72
N ILE A 800 -12.16 19.45 23.32
CA ILE A 800 -10.72 19.59 23.08
C ILE A 800 -9.93 19.33 24.37
N LYS A 801 -10.34 19.94 25.49
CA LYS A 801 -9.69 19.73 26.79
C LYS A 801 -9.64 18.24 27.17
N LYS A 802 -10.77 17.54 27.06
CA LYS A 802 -10.84 16.09 27.30
C LYS A 802 -9.98 15.26 26.35
N LEU A 803 -9.86 15.67 25.09
CA LEU A 803 -8.98 14.99 24.12
C LEU A 803 -7.51 15.19 24.47
N ILE A 804 -7.10 16.40 24.85
CA ILE A 804 -5.74 16.73 25.30
C ILE A 804 -5.38 15.86 26.53
N GLU A 805 -6.29 15.79 27.51
CA GLU A 805 -6.12 14.94 28.71
C GLU A 805 -6.03 13.45 28.37
N LYS A 806 -7.02 12.91 27.62
CA LYS A 806 -7.09 11.47 27.34
C LYS A 806 -5.99 10.96 26.39
N LEU A 807 -5.49 11.81 25.50
CA LEU A 807 -4.36 11.48 24.61
C LEU A 807 -2.99 11.73 25.26
N ASN A 808 -2.95 12.28 26.48
CA ASN A 808 -1.74 12.72 27.17
C ASN A 808 -0.84 13.59 26.29
N ILE A 809 -1.44 14.66 25.73
CA ILE A 809 -0.76 15.57 24.82
C ILE A 809 0.27 16.40 25.59
N GLU A 810 1.46 16.52 25.00
CA GLU A 810 2.58 17.33 25.46
C GLU A 810 3.11 18.12 24.27
N PHE A 811 2.63 19.35 24.10
CA PHE A 811 3.03 20.19 22.97
C PHE A 811 4.54 20.45 22.97
N GLU A 812 5.22 20.17 21.85
CA GLU A 812 6.65 20.42 21.68
C GLU A 812 6.94 21.92 21.48
N GLU A 813 6.04 22.63 20.83
CA GLU A 813 6.08 24.08 20.65
C GLU A 813 4.63 24.58 20.66
N LEU A 814 4.41 25.82 21.09
CA LEU A 814 3.10 26.47 21.08
C LEU A 814 3.21 27.85 20.41
N GLU A 815 2.20 28.21 19.63
CA GLU A 815 2.05 29.58 19.14
C GLU A 815 1.62 30.52 20.28
N ASN A 816 2.11 31.76 20.27
CA ASN A 816 1.65 32.78 21.22
C ASN A 816 0.12 32.95 21.17
N PRO A 817 -0.56 33.00 22.32
CA PRO A 817 -2.01 33.05 22.36
C PRO A 817 -2.53 34.37 21.81
N ASN A 818 -3.60 34.30 21.02
CA ASN A 818 -4.42 35.46 20.66
C ASN A 818 -5.70 35.48 21.50
N ASN A 819 -6.58 36.47 21.31
CA ASN A 819 -7.82 36.58 22.08
C ASN A 819 -8.71 35.33 22.03
N GLU A 820 -8.62 34.54 20.95
CA GLU A 820 -9.44 33.35 20.72
C GLU A 820 -8.82 32.08 21.32
N THR A 821 -7.49 31.91 21.24
CA THR A 821 -6.81 30.72 21.78
C THR A 821 -6.47 30.81 23.25
N LYS A 822 -6.52 32.00 23.84
CA LYS A 822 -6.09 32.25 25.22
C LYS A 822 -6.67 31.23 26.22
N LYS A 823 -7.98 30.95 26.16
CA LYS A 823 -8.62 29.98 27.07
C LYS A 823 -8.07 28.55 26.99
N LEU A 824 -7.68 28.10 25.79
CA LEU A 824 -7.07 26.77 25.60
C LEU A 824 -5.59 26.80 25.97
N PHE A 825 -4.89 27.88 25.66
CA PHE A 825 -3.49 28.07 26.04
C PHE A 825 -3.34 28.10 27.57
N ASP A 826 -4.20 28.85 28.27
CA ASP A 826 -4.23 28.91 29.74
C ASP A 826 -4.48 27.51 30.32
N PHE A 827 -5.40 26.73 29.74
CA PHE A 827 -5.63 25.34 30.15
C PHE A 827 -4.41 24.44 29.95
N VAL A 828 -3.73 24.54 28.81
CA VAL A 828 -2.50 23.78 28.53
C VAL A 828 -1.40 24.13 29.54
N TYR A 829 -1.27 25.43 29.87
CA TYR A 829 -0.31 25.93 30.85
C TYR A 829 -0.62 25.45 32.27
N GLU A 830 -1.86 25.60 32.73
CA GLU A 830 -2.26 25.23 34.11
C GLU A 830 -2.24 23.72 34.37
N ASN A 831 -2.35 22.89 33.33
CA ASN A 831 -2.44 21.43 33.44
C ASN A 831 -1.21 20.71 32.85
N ASN A 832 -0.09 21.41 32.66
CA ASN A 832 1.21 20.83 32.26
C ASN A 832 1.20 20.07 30.93
N HIS A 833 0.32 20.42 29.98
CA HIS A 833 0.20 19.77 28.66
C HIS A 833 1.22 20.27 27.64
N TYR A 834 2.37 20.75 28.09
CA TYR A 834 3.47 21.21 27.24
C TYR A 834 4.76 20.52 27.67
N LYS A 835 5.61 20.21 26.69
CA LYS A 835 6.88 19.53 26.95
C LYS A 835 7.85 20.47 27.63
N ILE A 836 8.60 19.96 28.61
CA ILE A 836 9.69 20.69 29.26
C ILE A 836 10.85 20.82 28.26
N ASN A 837 10.94 21.97 27.61
CA ASN A 837 12.01 22.30 26.68
C ASN A 837 12.29 23.81 26.68
N ILE A 838 13.41 24.21 26.08
CA ILE A 838 13.86 25.61 26.08
C ILE A 838 12.80 26.56 25.49
N VAL A 839 12.10 26.15 24.43
CA VAL A 839 11.16 27.00 23.69
C VAL A 839 9.91 27.28 24.53
N ASN A 840 9.26 26.24 25.04
CA ASN A 840 8.06 26.35 25.85
C ASN A 840 8.34 27.08 27.16
N LEU A 841 9.45 26.79 27.86
CA LEU A 841 9.76 27.46 29.13
C LEU A 841 9.97 28.97 28.93
N LYS A 842 10.72 29.38 27.89
CA LYS A 842 10.85 30.80 27.53
C LYS A 842 9.51 31.44 27.23
N GLN A 843 8.64 30.75 26.51
CA GLN A 843 7.33 31.26 26.18
C GLN A 843 6.46 31.46 27.43
N MET A 844 6.45 30.50 28.36
CA MET A 844 5.67 30.63 29.60
C MET A 844 6.18 31.78 30.46
N ILE A 845 7.50 31.95 30.58
CA ILE A 845 8.08 33.09 31.31
C ILE A 845 7.79 34.41 30.61
N TYR A 846 7.88 34.46 29.28
CA TYR A 846 7.56 35.66 28.51
C TYR A 846 6.10 36.09 28.66
N LEU A 847 5.15 35.15 28.73
CA LEU A 847 3.73 35.43 28.81
C LEU A 847 3.22 35.66 30.23
N TYR A 848 3.71 34.90 31.22
CA TYR A 848 3.20 34.91 32.59
C TYR A 848 4.18 35.48 33.62
N GLY A 849 5.46 35.59 33.28
CA GLY A 849 6.51 36.08 34.18
C GLY A 849 6.68 37.60 34.16
N LYS A 850 7.67 38.09 34.91
CA LYS A 850 8.05 39.51 34.95
C LYS A 850 8.96 39.86 33.76
N LYS A 851 8.72 41.01 33.12
CA LYS A 851 9.45 41.46 31.92
C LYS A 851 10.97 41.67 32.12
N GLU A 852 11.42 41.97 33.34
CA GLU A 852 12.81 42.34 33.63
C GLU A 852 13.77 41.13 33.74
N GLU A 853 13.25 39.89 33.73
CA GLU A 853 14.03 38.66 34.01
C GLU A 853 14.33 37.81 32.75
N ASN A 854 13.76 38.15 31.58
CA ASN A 854 13.99 37.38 30.35
C ASN A 854 15.43 37.44 29.81
N ASP A 855 16.16 38.53 30.09
CA ASP A 855 17.53 38.73 29.59
C ASP A 855 18.56 37.81 30.27
N VAL A 856 18.20 37.17 31.40
CA VAL A 856 19.09 36.34 32.24
C VAL A 856 18.79 34.83 32.11
N PHE A 857 17.69 34.45 31.45
CA PHE A 857 17.25 33.05 31.33
C PHE A 857 18.29 32.11 30.70
N GLU A 858 19.09 32.63 29.77
CA GLU A 858 20.16 31.87 29.09
C GLU A 858 21.36 31.58 29.99
N THR A 859 21.66 32.49 30.93
CA THR A 859 22.88 32.42 31.76
C THR A 859 22.62 31.85 33.15
N SER A 860 21.42 32.10 33.71
CA SER A 860 20.98 31.67 35.06
C SER A 860 19.54 31.17 35.01
N ASN A 861 19.37 30.02 34.39
CA ASN A 861 18.08 29.48 34.01
C ASN A 861 17.17 29.16 35.19
N TYR A 862 17.68 28.39 36.15
CA TYR A 862 16.91 27.90 37.28
C TYR A 862 16.54 29.05 38.22
N PHE A 863 17.49 29.94 38.51
CA PHE A 863 17.22 31.17 39.25
C PHE A 863 16.16 32.04 38.57
N THR A 864 16.19 32.18 37.24
CA THR A 864 15.18 32.94 36.49
C THR A 864 13.79 32.33 36.64
N ILE A 865 13.68 31.00 36.58
CA ILE A 865 12.38 30.32 36.76
C ILE A 865 11.85 30.53 38.18
N LEU A 866 12.68 30.34 39.22
CA LEU A 866 12.25 30.53 40.61
C LEU A 866 11.76 31.97 40.90
N ASN A 867 12.38 32.98 40.28
CA ASN A 867 12.00 34.38 40.49
C ASN A 867 10.88 34.92 39.59
N SER A 868 10.49 34.13 38.57
CA SER A 868 9.49 34.52 37.56
C SER A 868 8.10 34.78 38.11
N ASN A 869 7.79 34.36 39.35
CA ASN A 869 6.45 34.30 39.97
C ASN A 869 5.45 33.38 39.24
N CYS A 870 5.90 32.57 38.28
CA CYS A 870 5.07 31.62 37.53
C CYS A 870 4.84 30.32 38.34
N VAL A 871 3.96 30.37 39.36
CA VAL A 871 3.73 29.22 40.26
C VAL A 871 3.45 27.90 39.52
N PRO A 872 2.54 27.83 38.52
CA PRO A 872 2.31 26.58 37.78
C PRO A 872 3.57 26.03 37.07
N LEU A 873 4.41 26.92 36.56
CA LEU A 873 5.66 26.54 35.90
C LEU A 873 6.68 25.97 36.89
N ILE A 874 6.81 26.63 38.05
CA ILE A 874 7.73 26.23 39.12
C ILE A 874 7.33 24.85 39.65
N ASP A 875 6.04 24.65 39.95
CA ASP A 875 5.51 23.37 40.43
C ASP A 875 5.72 22.24 39.41
N TYR A 876 5.50 22.53 38.12
CA TYR A 876 5.71 21.55 37.05
C TYR A 876 7.18 21.13 36.90
N ILE A 877 8.11 22.09 36.97
CA ILE A 877 9.55 21.82 36.91
C ILE A 877 10.02 21.07 38.14
N ASN A 878 9.60 21.47 39.34
CA ASN A 878 9.99 20.79 40.57
C ASN A 878 9.53 19.33 40.57
N SER A 879 8.30 19.06 40.11
CA SER A 879 7.76 17.70 39.98
C SER A 879 8.45 16.85 38.90
N ASN A 880 9.23 17.47 38.00
CA ASN A 880 9.91 16.81 36.88
C ASN A 880 11.37 17.27 36.76
N ILE A 881 12.04 17.45 37.89
CA ILE A 881 13.33 18.15 37.96
C ILE A 881 14.42 17.46 37.12
N ASN A 882 14.44 16.13 37.07
CA ASN A 882 15.39 15.37 36.25
C ASN A 882 15.24 15.69 34.76
N THR A 883 14.01 15.64 34.24
CA THR A 883 13.70 15.96 32.84
C THR A 883 14.07 17.40 32.52
N TYR A 884 13.75 18.35 33.41
CA TYR A 884 14.16 19.73 33.25
C TYR A 884 15.69 19.89 33.16
N ILE A 885 16.45 19.23 34.04
CA ILE A 885 17.91 19.33 34.03
C ILE A 885 18.49 18.74 32.74
N GLU A 886 18.01 17.59 32.29
CA GLU A 886 18.50 16.95 31.06
C GLU A 886 18.10 17.68 29.79
N ASP A 887 16.83 18.08 29.67
CA ASP A 887 16.27 18.61 28.44
C ASP A 887 16.39 20.13 28.29
N VAL A 888 16.71 20.85 29.37
CA VAL A 888 16.85 22.31 29.36
C VAL A 888 18.17 22.76 29.97
N TYR A 889 18.36 22.57 31.29
CA TYR A 889 19.46 23.19 32.03
C TYR A 889 20.85 22.83 31.45
N LEU A 890 21.06 21.54 31.17
CA LEU A 890 22.32 21.04 30.62
C LEU A 890 22.48 21.36 29.12
N LYS A 891 21.39 21.48 28.35
CA LYS A 891 21.42 21.82 26.92
C LYS A 891 21.62 23.31 26.62
N LEU A 892 21.32 24.19 27.58
CA LEU A 892 21.58 25.62 27.43
C LEU A 892 23.07 25.92 27.57
N ASP A 893 23.80 26.07 26.47
CA ASP A 893 25.26 26.21 26.48
C ASP A 893 25.77 27.36 27.36
N LEU A 894 25.02 28.47 27.42
CA LEU A 894 25.38 29.66 28.19
C LEU A 894 24.99 29.58 29.68
N ASN A 895 24.31 28.53 30.11
CA ASN A 895 23.84 28.39 31.49
C ASN A 895 24.96 27.91 32.42
N ASN A 896 25.94 28.78 32.66
CA ASN A 896 27.12 28.52 33.48
C ASN A 896 27.12 29.29 34.81
N TYR A 897 26.15 30.16 35.08
CA TYR A 897 26.07 30.88 36.35
C TYR A 897 24.70 30.70 36.98
N GLU A 898 24.64 30.16 38.19
CA GLU A 898 23.40 30.22 39.00
C GLU A 898 23.64 31.07 40.23
N ASN A 899 22.59 31.70 40.74
CA ASN A 899 22.64 32.28 42.07
C ASN A 899 22.97 31.18 43.09
N GLU A 900 23.79 31.52 44.09
CA GLU A 900 24.27 30.54 45.06
C GLU A 900 23.12 29.85 45.82
N ASP A 901 22.11 30.59 46.27
CA ASP A 901 20.98 30.00 47.01
C ASP A 901 20.14 29.08 46.13
N ALA A 902 19.89 29.47 44.87
CA ALA A 902 19.17 28.63 43.90
C ALA A 902 19.96 27.37 43.53
N LEU A 903 21.29 27.47 43.43
CA LEU A 903 22.15 26.32 43.19
C LEU A 903 22.15 25.36 44.38
N ILE A 904 22.19 25.88 45.61
CA ILE A 904 22.10 25.06 46.84
C ILE A 904 20.75 24.34 46.88
N GLU A 905 19.65 25.04 46.61
CA GLU A 905 18.31 24.43 46.53
C GLU A 905 18.27 23.29 45.49
N LEU A 906 18.87 23.50 44.32
CA LEU A 906 18.95 22.49 43.26
C LEU A 906 19.79 21.27 43.68
N LEU A 907 20.94 21.48 44.32
CA LEU A 907 21.85 20.41 44.75
C LEU A 907 21.30 19.60 45.94
N ASN A 908 20.50 20.23 46.80
CA ASN A 908 19.83 19.57 47.92
C ASN A 908 18.51 18.90 47.54
N ASN A 909 17.97 19.12 46.33
CA ASN A 909 16.73 18.48 45.90
C ASN A 909 16.88 16.95 45.87
N GLU A 910 16.11 16.24 46.72
CA GLU A 910 16.17 14.78 46.86
C GLU A 910 15.69 14.03 45.61
N GLU A 911 14.79 14.62 44.82
CA GLU A 911 14.25 13.99 43.60
C GLU A 911 15.23 14.07 42.43
N LEU A 912 16.23 14.97 42.48
CA LEU A 912 17.25 15.12 41.44
C LEU A 912 18.35 14.05 41.57
N GLU A 913 18.58 13.30 40.50
CA GLU A 913 19.61 12.25 40.46
C GLU A 913 21.02 12.80 40.69
N ASP A 914 21.81 12.12 41.52
CA ASP A 914 23.19 12.51 41.84
C ASP A 914 24.08 12.63 40.59
N LYS A 915 23.86 11.79 39.58
CA LYS A 915 24.58 11.87 38.30
C LYS A 915 24.35 13.21 37.58
N LEU A 916 23.15 13.76 37.68
CA LEU A 916 22.81 15.06 37.10
C LEU A 916 23.37 16.20 37.93
N LYS A 917 23.34 16.09 39.27
CA LYS A 917 24.03 17.02 40.19
C LYS A 917 25.51 17.14 39.85
N PHE A 918 26.19 16.03 39.58
CA PHE A 918 27.60 16.05 39.17
C PHE A 918 27.83 16.80 37.85
N LYS A 919 26.96 16.59 36.85
CA LYS A 919 27.03 17.33 35.58
C LYS A 919 26.77 18.83 35.77
N ILE A 920 25.84 19.21 36.66
CA ILE A 920 25.60 20.60 37.02
C ILE A 920 26.89 21.21 37.59
N ILE A 921 27.51 20.56 38.59
CA ILE A 921 28.75 21.01 39.25
C ILE A 921 29.90 21.20 38.25
N GLN A 922 30.03 20.29 37.28
CA GLN A 922 31.05 20.40 36.22
C GLN A 922 30.82 21.60 35.30
N LYS A 923 29.56 21.99 35.09
CA LYS A 923 29.15 23.05 34.15
C LYS A 923 29.21 24.45 34.77
N ILE A 924 28.80 24.61 36.02
CA ILE A 924 28.67 25.93 36.67
C ILE A 924 30.03 26.58 36.99
N GLU A 925 30.06 27.90 37.08
CA GLU A 925 31.18 28.70 37.55
C GLU A 925 30.97 29.28 38.96
N THR A 926 29.73 29.30 39.44
CA THR A 926 29.37 29.75 40.80
C THR A 926 30.13 28.94 41.86
N LEU A 927 30.75 29.65 42.81
CA LEU A 927 31.44 29.05 43.95
C LEU A 927 30.51 29.02 45.16
N ILE A 928 30.43 27.87 45.83
CA ILE A 928 29.73 27.72 47.11
C ILE A 928 30.59 28.34 48.22
N SER A 929 30.02 29.33 48.92
CA SER A 929 30.68 30.04 50.01
C SER A 929 30.69 29.24 51.31
N ASP A 930 29.60 28.52 51.58
CA ASP A 930 29.40 27.70 52.77
C ASP A 930 28.91 26.31 52.36
N ILE A 931 29.82 25.35 52.36
CA ILE A 931 29.55 23.95 51.97
C ILE A 931 28.72 23.20 53.02
N SER A 932 28.58 23.74 54.24
CA SER A 932 27.76 23.11 55.29
C SER A 932 26.27 23.11 54.93
N LYS A 933 25.85 24.03 54.05
CA LYS A 933 24.49 24.09 53.49
C LYS A 933 24.16 22.95 52.53
N ILE A 934 25.14 22.18 52.07
CA ILE A 934 24.93 21.00 51.21
C ILE A 934 24.70 19.79 52.11
N GLU A 935 23.62 19.04 51.88
CA GLU A 935 23.25 17.93 52.79
C GLU A 935 24.00 16.63 52.46
N ASN A 936 24.16 16.31 51.16
CA ASN A 936 24.76 15.06 50.71
C ASN A 936 26.30 15.15 50.63
N PHE A 937 27.00 14.27 51.35
CA PHE A 937 28.46 14.23 51.39
C PHE A 937 29.13 13.95 50.03
N GLU A 938 28.54 13.08 49.19
CA GLU A 938 29.11 12.79 47.87
C GLU A 938 29.03 14.03 46.96
N ILE A 939 27.98 14.86 47.11
CA ILE A 939 27.89 16.16 46.43
C ILE A 939 29.00 17.10 46.94
N LYS A 940 29.22 17.18 48.26
CA LYS A 940 30.33 17.97 48.84
C LYS A 940 31.68 17.54 48.26
N LYS A 941 31.90 16.23 48.12
CA LYS A 941 33.11 15.66 47.51
C LYS A 941 33.28 16.10 46.07
N GLN A 942 32.23 16.05 45.26
CA GLN A 942 32.29 16.52 43.87
C GLN A 942 32.49 18.03 43.74
N LEU A 943 31.90 18.84 44.62
CA LEU A 943 32.15 20.28 44.67
C LEU A 943 33.64 20.57 44.94
N LEU A 944 34.27 19.81 45.84
CA LEU A 944 35.71 19.89 46.11
C LEU A 944 36.54 19.49 44.88
N ILE A 945 36.25 18.34 44.26
CA ILE A 945 36.98 17.83 43.08
C ILE A 945 36.95 18.83 41.92
N ASN A 946 35.79 19.48 41.69
CA ASN A 946 35.60 20.43 40.59
C ASN A 946 35.97 21.88 40.96
N LEU A 947 36.54 22.11 42.14
CA LEU A 947 36.98 23.43 42.63
C LEU A 947 35.84 24.47 42.70
N LYS A 948 34.62 24.03 43.02
CA LYS A 948 33.41 24.86 43.11
C LYS A 948 33.10 25.33 44.54
N VAL A 949 34.11 25.37 45.39
CA VAL A 949 34.01 25.75 46.81
C VAL A 949 35.01 26.87 47.08
N ILE A 950 34.60 27.87 47.86
CA ILE A 950 35.51 28.90 48.32
C ILE A 950 36.55 28.28 49.26
N ALA A 951 37.84 28.45 48.93
CA ALA A 951 38.93 28.03 49.81
C ALA A 951 39.03 28.92 51.06
N ASN A 952 38.40 28.46 52.14
CA ASN A 952 38.49 28.95 53.51
C ASN A 952 38.58 27.74 54.47
N TRP A 953 38.98 27.96 55.73
CA TRP A 953 39.12 26.85 56.67
C TRP A 953 37.79 26.24 57.09
N GLU A 954 36.70 27.02 57.12
CA GLU A 954 35.36 26.55 57.48
C GLU A 954 34.88 25.43 56.53
N ASN A 955 34.99 25.62 55.21
CA ASN A 955 34.60 24.63 54.21
C ASN A 955 35.47 23.37 54.24
N VAL A 956 36.77 23.54 54.46
CA VAL A 956 37.72 22.42 54.60
C VAL A 956 37.37 21.57 55.83
N ILE A 957 37.01 22.22 56.94
CA ILE A 957 36.67 21.58 58.21
C ILE A 957 35.33 20.88 58.13
N ASP A 958 34.33 21.51 57.51
CA ASP A 958 33.02 20.88 57.30
C ASP A 958 33.18 19.60 56.47
N TYR A 959 33.89 19.68 55.34
CA TYR A 959 34.19 18.50 54.52
C TYR A 959 34.91 17.40 55.30
N TYR A 960 35.97 17.76 56.02
CA TYR A 960 36.74 16.83 56.86
C TYR A 960 35.88 16.19 57.96
N SER A 961 34.96 16.94 58.57
CA SER A 961 34.07 16.45 59.62
C SER A 961 33.04 15.46 59.07
N ASN A 962 32.57 15.66 57.84
CA ASN A 962 31.70 14.70 57.15
C ASN A 962 32.45 13.49 56.54
N CYS A 963 33.78 13.56 56.41
CA CYS A 963 34.64 12.49 55.89
C CYS A 963 35.26 11.65 57.01
N ASP A 964 34.47 11.26 58.03
CA ASP A 964 34.92 10.47 59.19
C ASP A 964 36.20 11.00 59.87
N PHE A 965 36.43 12.31 59.82
CA PHE A 965 37.65 12.96 60.32
C PHE A 965 38.95 12.43 59.67
N GLN A 966 38.88 12.09 58.38
CA GLN A 966 40.01 11.66 57.56
C GLN A 966 40.31 12.69 56.45
N ILE A 967 41.59 12.76 56.08
CA ILE A 967 42.04 13.54 54.91
C ILE A 967 42.12 12.54 53.76
N ASP A 968 41.05 12.47 52.98
CA ASP A 968 40.97 11.58 51.81
C ASP A 968 41.64 12.20 50.58
N ASP A 969 41.79 11.41 49.51
CA ASP A 969 42.45 11.85 48.28
C ASP A 969 41.80 13.10 47.66
N SER A 970 40.48 13.27 47.79
CA SER A 970 39.77 14.45 47.27
C SER A 970 40.18 15.71 48.01
N LEU A 971 40.27 15.66 49.34
CA LEU A 971 40.77 16.78 50.14
C LEU A 971 42.26 17.04 49.88
N VAL A 972 43.09 16.00 49.77
CA VAL A 972 44.51 16.13 49.42
C VAL A 972 44.68 16.86 48.10
N ASN A 973 43.98 16.41 47.05
CA ASN A 973 44.07 17.00 45.72
C ASN A 973 43.63 18.47 45.73
N PHE A 974 42.57 18.80 46.45
CA PHE A 974 42.11 20.18 46.63
C PHE A 974 43.17 21.05 47.33
N LEU A 975 43.76 20.56 48.43
CA LEU A 975 44.79 21.27 49.18
C LEU A 975 46.12 21.40 48.42
N ASN A 976 46.41 20.52 47.46
CA ASN A 976 47.64 20.58 46.65
C ASN A 976 47.60 21.61 45.52
N ILE A 977 46.46 22.26 45.28
CA ILE A 977 46.31 23.26 44.22
C ILE A 977 46.85 24.63 44.68
N GLU A 978 47.68 25.26 43.85
CA GLU A 978 48.37 26.51 44.16
C GLU A 978 47.45 27.62 44.64
N ASN A 979 46.38 27.91 43.90
CA ASN A 979 45.44 28.97 44.26
C ASN A 979 44.74 28.70 45.60
N ILE A 980 44.56 27.43 45.97
CA ILE A 980 43.87 27.02 47.19
C ILE A 980 44.79 27.15 48.39
N TYR A 981 45.96 26.49 48.39
CA TYR A 981 46.85 26.58 49.56
C TYR A 981 47.39 27.99 49.77
N LEU A 982 47.58 28.80 48.72
CA LEU A 982 47.97 30.20 48.87
C LEU A 982 46.86 31.04 49.51
N LYS A 983 45.59 30.75 49.21
CA LYS A 983 44.45 31.45 49.83
C LYS A 983 44.28 31.01 51.30
N LEU A 984 44.34 29.71 51.58
CA LEU A 984 44.28 29.17 52.94
C LEU A 984 45.47 29.63 53.81
N SER A 985 46.67 29.79 53.24
CA SER A 985 47.84 30.28 53.99
C SER A 985 47.70 31.72 54.51
N LYS A 986 46.81 32.53 53.91
CA LYS A 986 46.52 33.89 54.36
C LYS A 986 45.51 33.93 55.50
N GLU A 987 44.84 32.82 55.76
CA GLU A 987 43.82 32.68 56.80
C GLU A 987 44.38 31.87 57.96
N LYS A 988 44.30 32.43 59.18
CA LYS A 988 44.81 31.75 60.37
C LYS A 988 43.78 30.73 60.86
N MET A 989 44.21 29.49 61.03
CA MET A 989 43.37 28.43 61.58
C MET A 989 43.06 28.71 63.06
N ILE A 990 41.81 28.49 63.46
CA ILE A 990 41.37 28.64 64.85
C ILE A 990 42.16 27.66 65.75
N LYS A 991 42.61 28.14 66.91
CA LYS A 991 43.45 27.34 67.82
C LYS A 991 42.64 26.24 68.50
N GLU A 992 41.55 26.60 69.16
CA GLU A 992 40.68 25.71 69.93
C GLU A 992 39.23 26.17 69.72
N SER A 993 38.30 25.21 69.67
CA SER A 993 36.86 25.45 69.59
C SER A 993 36.13 24.42 70.43
N GLU A 994 34.97 24.78 70.98
CA GLU A 994 34.05 23.83 71.64
C GLU A 994 33.33 22.95 70.61
N THR A 995 33.23 23.39 69.36
CA THR A 995 32.44 22.73 68.30
C THR A 995 33.24 21.80 67.41
N PHE A 996 34.57 21.93 67.35
CA PHE A 996 35.43 21.14 66.47
C PHE A 996 36.83 20.90 67.05
N ASP A 997 37.35 19.68 66.89
CA ASP A 997 38.68 19.27 67.36
C ASP A 997 39.80 19.72 66.40
N TYR A 998 40.06 21.02 66.42
CA TYR A 998 41.18 21.63 65.71
C TYR A 998 42.55 20.99 66.05
N PRO A 999 42.86 20.61 67.31
CA PRO A 999 44.09 19.89 67.63
C PRO A 999 44.31 18.60 66.86
N ASN A 1000 43.27 17.78 66.69
CA ASN A 1000 43.34 16.52 65.94
C ASN A 1000 43.38 16.75 64.43
N PHE A 1001 42.60 17.69 63.90
CA PHE A 1001 42.67 18.06 62.49
C PHE A 1001 44.07 18.51 62.06
N ARG A 1002 44.71 19.39 62.85
CA ARG A 1002 46.11 19.80 62.62
C ARG A 1002 47.06 18.62 62.68
N LYS A 1003 46.87 17.69 63.63
CA LYS A 1003 47.69 16.47 63.72
C LYS A 1003 47.58 15.66 62.43
N ASN A 1004 46.37 15.51 61.88
CA ASN A 1004 46.17 14.76 60.64
C ASN A 1004 46.80 15.46 59.43
N ILE A 1005 46.71 16.80 59.32
CA ILE A 1005 47.43 17.55 58.27
C ILE A 1005 48.94 17.32 58.39
N LEU A 1006 49.50 17.40 59.60
CA LEU A 1006 50.93 17.18 59.83
C LEU A 1006 51.38 15.78 59.41
N LEU A 1007 50.52 14.77 59.57
CA LEU A 1007 50.80 13.38 59.23
C LEU A 1007 50.39 13.00 57.79
N CYS A 1008 49.84 13.93 57.00
CA CYS A 1008 49.43 13.65 55.63
C CYS A 1008 50.64 13.64 54.68
N ASN A 1009 51.01 12.45 54.23
CA ASN A 1009 52.18 12.27 53.37
C ASN A 1009 51.89 12.59 51.90
N GLU A 1010 50.63 12.64 51.50
CA GLU A 1010 50.16 12.84 50.14
C GLU A 1010 50.12 14.33 49.72
N LEU A 1011 50.20 15.27 50.69
CA LEU A 1011 50.37 16.69 50.39
C LEU A 1011 51.71 16.97 49.70
N SER A 1012 51.73 17.81 48.67
CA SER A 1012 52.99 18.26 48.06
C SER A 1012 53.82 19.06 49.08
N ILE A 1013 55.14 19.09 48.91
CA ILE A 1013 56.02 19.83 49.83
C ILE A 1013 55.69 21.33 49.83
N GLU A 1014 55.34 21.90 48.68
CA GLU A 1014 54.93 23.30 48.53
C GLU A 1014 53.64 23.59 49.31
N SER A 1015 52.60 22.77 49.12
CA SER A 1015 51.33 22.91 49.84
C SER A 1015 51.53 22.73 51.35
N TYR A 1016 52.21 21.65 51.74
CA TYR A 1016 52.49 21.31 53.13
C TYR A 1016 53.22 22.44 53.86
N THR A 1017 54.27 23.02 53.26
CA THR A 1017 55.01 24.12 53.89
C THR A 1017 54.21 25.43 53.95
N LYS A 1018 53.41 25.74 52.94
CA LYS A 1018 52.61 26.99 52.86
C LYS A 1018 51.41 26.97 53.80
N ILE A 1019 50.67 25.87 53.85
CA ILE A 1019 49.51 25.71 54.74
C ILE A 1019 49.94 25.82 56.22
N LEU A 1020 51.12 25.29 56.55
CA LEU A 1020 51.63 25.24 57.92
C LEU A 1020 52.37 26.52 58.34
N GLU A 1021 52.77 27.40 57.42
CA GLU A 1021 53.64 28.57 57.67
C GLU A 1021 53.10 29.50 58.79
N GLU A 1022 51.80 29.80 58.76
CA GLU A 1022 51.11 30.68 59.72
C GLU A 1022 50.40 29.91 60.87
N ASN A 1023 50.39 28.56 60.80
CA ASN A 1023 49.64 27.67 61.70
C ASN A 1023 50.55 26.78 62.56
N LEU A 1024 51.73 27.30 62.94
CA LEU A 1024 52.76 26.55 63.66
C LEU A 1024 52.45 26.36 65.15
N TYR A 1025 52.33 25.10 65.57
CA TYR A 1025 52.34 24.69 66.97
C TYR A 1025 53.40 23.61 67.18
N THR A 1026 54.26 23.80 68.18
CA THR A 1026 55.30 22.82 68.50
C THR A 1026 54.71 21.50 69.00
N ARG A 1027 55.34 20.38 68.66
CA ARG A 1027 54.88 19.03 69.03
C ARG A 1027 56.01 18.21 69.66
N GLY A 1028 55.80 17.84 70.92
CA GLY A 1028 56.69 16.94 71.66
C GLY A 1028 56.42 15.45 71.45
N ASN A 1029 55.30 15.08 70.83
CA ASN A 1029 55.02 13.68 70.48
C ASN A 1029 54.17 13.66 69.20
N LEU A 1030 54.70 12.99 68.16
CA LEU A 1030 54.06 12.82 66.86
C LEU A 1030 54.60 11.56 66.18
N SER A 1031 53.72 10.70 65.66
CA SER A 1031 54.09 9.45 64.96
C SER A 1031 54.30 9.70 63.46
N PHE A 1032 55.47 10.20 63.09
CA PHE A 1032 55.83 10.61 61.72
C PHE A 1032 56.70 9.60 60.96
N GLU A 1033 56.74 8.33 61.37
CA GLU A 1033 57.63 7.29 60.83
C GLU A 1033 57.44 7.04 59.34
N ASN A 1034 56.24 7.31 58.82
CA ASN A 1034 55.86 7.05 57.43
C ASN A 1034 55.95 8.30 56.52
N LEU A 1035 56.42 9.45 57.03
CA LEU A 1035 56.52 10.68 56.23
C LEU A 1035 57.76 10.73 55.36
N GLU A 1036 57.67 11.41 54.22
CA GLU A 1036 58.81 11.69 53.35
C GLU A 1036 59.87 12.57 54.00
N THR A 1037 61.14 12.30 53.66
CA THR A 1037 62.32 12.97 54.21
C THR A 1037 62.28 14.50 54.13
N ASN A 1038 61.70 15.06 53.05
CA ASN A 1038 61.60 16.52 52.87
C ASN A 1038 60.63 17.16 53.89
N LYS A 1039 59.54 16.46 54.23
CA LYS A 1039 58.59 16.90 55.26
C LYS A 1039 59.16 16.75 56.65
N ILE A 1040 59.90 15.66 56.90
CA ILE A 1040 60.64 15.48 58.16
C ILE A 1040 61.63 16.62 58.38
N ASN A 1041 62.34 17.06 57.34
CA ASN A 1041 63.23 18.22 57.45
C ASN A 1041 62.47 19.50 57.87
N TYR A 1042 61.29 19.74 57.28
CA TYR A 1042 60.44 20.87 57.68
C TYR A 1042 59.94 20.73 59.13
N LEU A 1043 59.50 19.53 59.52
CA LEU A 1043 59.05 19.23 60.88
C LEU A 1043 60.17 19.45 61.91
N VAL A 1044 61.37 18.91 61.69
CA VAL A 1044 62.53 19.09 62.58
C VAL A 1044 62.87 20.57 62.71
N SER A 1045 62.94 21.30 61.61
CA SER A 1045 63.33 22.72 61.64
C SER A 1045 62.31 23.63 62.32
N ARG A 1046 60.99 23.39 62.20
CA ARG A 1046 59.95 24.34 62.65
C ARG A 1046 58.99 23.84 63.73
N ILE A 1047 58.73 22.54 63.83
CA ILE A 1047 57.58 21.99 64.60
C ILE A 1047 57.99 21.04 65.72
N LEU A 1048 58.87 20.07 65.46
CA LEU A 1048 59.29 19.10 66.47
C LEU A 1048 60.15 19.76 67.54
N THR A 1049 59.92 19.38 68.79
CA THR A 1049 60.78 19.70 69.92
C THR A 1049 61.56 18.46 70.33
N LEU A 1050 62.72 18.65 70.95
CA LEU A 1050 63.52 17.55 71.46
C LEU A 1050 62.86 16.84 72.65
N THR A 1051 62.27 15.68 72.36
CA THR A 1051 61.76 14.73 73.36
C THR A 1051 62.36 13.36 73.07
N LYS A 1052 62.36 12.47 74.07
CA LYS A 1052 62.82 11.09 73.89
C LYS A 1052 62.07 10.40 72.74
N ASP A 1053 60.75 10.52 72.71
CA ASP A 1053 59.91 9.92 71.66
C ASP A 1053 60.30 10.42 70.26
N ASN A 1054 60.38 11.74 70.05
CA ASN A 1054 60.75 12.30 68.75
C ASN A 1054 62.19 11.92 68.36
N TYR A 1055 63.11 11.90 69.33
CA TYR A 1055 64.50 11.51 69.12
C TYR A 1055 64.63 10.06 68.67
N ASP A 1056 64.01 9.13 69.40
CA ASP A 1056 64.06 7.70 69.12
C ASP A 1056 63.42 7.39 67.76
N LEU A 1057 62.31 8.04 67.43
CA LEU A 1057 61.65 7.90 66.13
C LEU A 1057 62.51 8.41 64.97
N LEU A 1058 63.16 9.57 65.12
CA LEU A 1058 64.08 10.11 64.12
C LEU A 1058 65.30 9.20 63.96
N LYS A 1059 65.90 8.75 65.06
CA LYS A 1059 67.09 7.89 65.05
C LYS A 1059 66.81 6.56 64.37
N LYS A 1060 65.66 5.96 64.64
CA LYS A 1060 65.24 4.67 64.08
C LYS A 1060 64.91 4.74 62.59
N ASN A 1061 64.22 5.79 62.14
CA ASN A 1061 63.60 5.82 60.81
C ASN A 1061 64.25 6.82 59.83
N PHE A 1062 64.96 7.86 60.30
CA PHE A 1062 65.47 8.95 59.47
C PHE A 1062 66.94 9.29 59.79
N SER A 1063 67.86 8.74 58.99
CA SER A 1063 69.31 8.88 59.21
C SER A 1063 69.75 10.34 59.42
N ASN A 1064 70.42 10.59 60.55
CA ASN A 1064 71.01 11.88 60.96
C ASN A 1064 70.01 13.02 61.30
N TYR A 1065 68.69 12.81 61.19
CA TYR A 1065 67.73 13.86 61.57
C TYR A 1065 67.57 14.02 63.08
N HIS A 1066 67.86 12.97 63.86
CA HIS A 1066 67.95 13.06 65.33
C HIS A 1066 69.10 13.99 65.75
N ILE A 1067 70.19 14.02 64.97
CA ILE A 1067 71.30 14.98 65.18
C ILE A 1067 70.85 16.40 64.84
N ALA A 1068 70.11 16.60 63.74
CA ALA A 1068 69.58 17.92 63.39
C ALA A 1068 68.59 18.46 64.46
N LEU A 1069 67.79 17.58 65.09
CA LEU A 1069 66.94 17.96 66.21
C LEU A 1069 67.77 18.32 67.46
N ILE A 1070 68.84 17.55 67.74
CA ILE A 1070 69.81 17.90 68.80
C ILE A 1070 70.47 19.25 68.52
N GLU A 1071 70.87 19.55 67.28
CA GLU A 1071 71.49 20.83 66.93
C GLU A 1071 70.56 22.01 67.20
N LYS A 1072 69.25 21.83 66.94
CA LYS A 1072 68.22 22.84 67.19
C LYS A 1072 68.03 23.11 68.69
N ASP A 1073 67.91 22.06 69.49
CA ASP A 1073 67.57 22.12 70.92
C ASP A 1073 68.74 21.62 71.81
N PHE A 1074 69.99 21.96 71.46
CA PHE A 1074 71.20 21.36 72.06
C PHE A 1074 71.31 21.54 73.58
N ARG A 1075 70.80 22.66 74.08
CA ARG A 1075 70.83 22.94 75.51
C ARG A 1075 69.91 22.01 76.30
N GLU A 1076 68.75 21.67 75.74
CA GLU A 1076 67.80 20.75 76.33
C GLU A 1076 68.35 19.31 76.27
N PHE A 1077 69.01 18.95 75.17
CA PHE A 1077 69.76 17.70 75.03
C PHE A 1077 70.80 17.52 76.13
N LEU A 1078 71.60 18.56 76.43
CA LEU A 1078 72.60 18.49 77.49
C LEU A 1078 71.99 18.31 78.88
N LEU A 1079 70.87 18.97 79.17
CA LEU A 1079 70.20 18.85 80.48
C LEU A 1079 69.69 17.42 80.71
N ASN A 1080 69.13 16.80 79.67
CA ASN A 1080 68.51 15.48 79.71
C ASN A 1080 69.38 14.41 79.01
N PHE A 1081 70.71 14.56 79.08
CA PHE A 1081 71.65 13.71 78.32
C PHE A 1081 71.45 12.21 78.56
N ASP A 1082 71.15 11.82 79.80
CA ASP A 1082 70.96 10.42 80.20
C ASP A 1082 69.68 9.78 79.62
N ASP A 1083 68.75 10.59 79.11
CA ASP A 1083 67.48 10.09 78.55
C ASP A 1083 67.63 9.57 77.12
N PHE A 1084 68.71 9.94 76.42
CA PHE A 1084 68.95 9.65 74.99
C PHE A 1084 70.05 8.60 74.79
N GLU A 1085 69.76 7.56 74.01
CA GLU A 1085 70.77 6.56 73.62
C GLU A 1085 71.63 7.09 72.47
N ILE A 1086 72.91 7.35 72.72
CA ILE A 1086 73.82 7.96 71.73
C ILE A 1086 74.95 6.97 71.40
N GLU A 1087 75.17 6.72 70.11
CA GLU A 1087 76.26 5.86 69.64
C GLU A 1087 77.55 6.66 69.39
N ASN A 1088 78.70 6.00 69.32
CA ASN A 1088 79.98 6.65 69.00
C ASN A 1088 79.93 7.47 67.70
N LYS A 1089 79.21 6.99 66.67
CA LYS A 1089 79.02 7.72 65.41
C LYS A 1089 78.22 9.02 65.61
N ASP A 1090 77.19 8.99 66.46
CA ASP A 1090 76.38 10.17 66.81
C ASP A 1090 77.24 11.19 67.57
N ILE A 1091 78.00 10.73 68.58
CA ILE A 1091 78.94 11.56 69.35
C ILE A 1091 79.91 12.27 68.41
N LEU A 1092 80.53 11.52 67.47
CA LEU A 1092 81.46 12.10 66.52
C LEU A 1092 80.79 13.18 65.64
N THR A 1093 79.58 12.90 65.14
CA THR A 1093 78.82 13.84 64.29
C THR A 1093 78.46 15.12 65.05
N ILE A 1094 78.06 15.01 66.32
CA ILE A 1094 77.76 16.14 67.20
C ILE A 1094 79.02 16.96 67.49
N LEU A 1095 80.15 16.31 67.78
CA LEU A 1095 81.43 16.98 68.02
C LEU A 1095 81.98 17.67 66.75
N GLU A 1096 81.67 17.13 65.57
CA GLU A 1096 82.01 17.73 64.27
C GLU A 1096 81.06 18.85 63.83
N SER A 1097 79.85 18.92 64.37
CA SER A 1097 78.83 19.91 64.00
C SER A 1097 79.33 21.35 64.12
N LYS A 1098 79.04 22.19 63.12
CA LYS A 1098 79.34 23.63 63.16
C LYS A 1098 78.24 24.45 63.85
N ASN A 1099 77.06 23.86 64.04
CA ASN A 1099 75.89 24.54 64.61
C ASN A 1099 75.93 24.59 66.15
N ILE A 1100 76.83 23.80 66.76
CA ILE A 1100 76.98 23.72 68.22
C ILE A 1100 78.27 24.44 68.64
N PHE A 1101 78.16 25.36 69.59
CA PHE A 1101 79.29 26.08 70.16
C PHE A 1101 80.24 25.15 70.92
N ASN A 1102 81.55 25.45 70.88
CA ASN A 1102 82.58 24.62 71.52
C ASN A 1102 82.38 24.49 73.04
N ASP A 1103 81.84 25.49 73.73
CA ASP A 1103 81.56 25.43 75.17
C ASP A 1103 80.57 24.32 75.51
N TYR A 1104 79.51 24.18 74.70
CA TYR A 1104 78.54 23.10 74.85
C TYR A 1104 79.12 21.73 74.46
N LYS A 1105 80.06 21.67 73.51
CA LYS A 1105 80.79 20.44 73.20
C LYS A 1105 81.71 20.02 74.34
N ILE A 1106 82.33 20.97 75.05
CA ILE A 1106 83.12 20.67 76.25
C ILE A 1106 82.22 20.06 77.32
N GLU A 1107 81.06 20.66 77.57
CA GLU A 1107 80.08 20.13 78.51
C GLU A 1107 79.64 18.71 78.13
N LEU A 1108 79.35 18.46 76.86
CA LEU A 1108 79.08 17.12 76.34
C LEU A 1108 80.23 16.13 76.64
N ILE A 1109 81.47 16.51 76.36
CA ILE A 1109 82.65 15.67 76.59
C ILE A 1109 82.77 15.26 78.07
N THR A 1110 82.41 16.14 79.01
CA THR A 1110 82.41 15.80 80.44
C THR A 1110 81.35 14.78 80.86
N LYS A 1111 80.29 14.63 80.05
CA LYS A 1111 79.21 13.66 80.27
C LYS A 1111 79.41 12.33 79.53
N LEU A 1112 80.37 12.26 78.60
CA LEU A 1112 80.64 11.04 77.84
C LEU A 1112 81.20 9.92 78.74
N PRO A 1113 80.84 8.65 78.52
CA PRO A 1113 81.50 7.53 79.17
C PRO A 1113 83.00 7.55 78.85
N LEU A 1114 83.83 7.56 79.90
CA LEU A 1114 85.29 7.70 79.77
C LEU A 1114 85.92 6.65 78.84
N GLN A 1115 85.33 5.46 78.78
CA GLN A 1115 85.77 4.35 77.94
C GLN A 1115 85.69 4.67 76.43
N VAL A 1116 84.72 5.48 76.00
CA VAL A 1116 84.55 5.90 74.59
C VAL A 1116 85.74 6.72 74.11
N LEU A 1117 86.33 7.53 74.99
CA LEU A 1117 87.53 8.34 74.70
C LEU A 1117 88.80 7.51 74.55
N ILE A 1118 88.80 6.28 75.07
CA ILE A 1118 89.91 5.33 74.96
C ILE A 1118 89.75 4.48 73.70
N ASP A 1119 88.56 3.92 73.49
CA ASP A 1119 88.30 2.90 72.48
C ASP A 1119 88.13 3.47 71.07
N ASP A 1120 87.55 4.67 70.94
CA ASP A 1120 87.30 5.30 69.63
C ASP A 1120 88.38 6.34 69.28
N LYS A 1121 89.24 5.98 68.32
CA LYS A 1121 90.35 6.84 67.88
C LYS A 1121 89.89 8.17 67.28
N LEU A 1122 88.74 8.19 66.59
CA LEU A 1122 88.25 9.40 65.92
C LEU A 1122 87.66 10.38 66.93
N ILE A 1123 86.87 9.89 67.88
CA ILE A 1123 86.35 10.72 68.98
C ILE A 1123 87.50 11.24 69.84
N SER A 1124 88.43 10.36 70.24
CA SER A 1124 89.62 10.73 71.02
C SER A 1124 90.43 11.84 70.35
N ARG A 1125 90.64 11.73 69.03
CA ARG A 1125 91.27 12.79 68.23
C ARG A 1125 90.44 14.08 68.24
N LYS A 1126 89.13 14.00 67.99
CA LYS A 1126 88.26 15.18 67.92
C LYS A 1126 88.17 15.91 69.25
N VAL A 1127 88.13 15.17 70.36
CA VAL A 1127 88.19 15.71 71.72
C VAL A 1127 89.52 16.45 71.96
N GLY A 1128 90.64 15.89 71.51
CA GLY A 1128 91.94 16.57 71.55
C GLY A 1128 91.95 17.88 70.75
N GLU A 1129 91.37 17.88 69.55
CA GLU A 1129 91.21 19.09 68.73
C GLU A 1129 90.31 20.15 69.41
N ILE A 1130 89.19 19.74 70.01
CA ILE A 1130 88.24 20.63 70.71
C ILE A 1130 88.87 21.26 71.96
N ILE A 1131 89.57 20.46 72.78
CA ILE A 1131 90.28 20.94 73.98
C ILE A 1131 91.31 22.01 73.64
N LEU A 1132 92.08 21.79 72.56
CA LEU A 1132 93.07 22.76 72.11
C LEU A 1132 92.42 24.02 71.51
N THR A 1133 91.40 23.87 70.67
CA THR A 1133 90.73 25.03 70.04
C THR A 1133 89.93 25.86 71.04
N ALA A 1134 89.29 25.24 72.02
CA ALA A 1134 88.55 25.93 73.07
C ALA A 1134 89.43 26.41 74.23
N SER A 1135 90.73 26.06 74.23
CA SER A 1135 91.68 26.39 75.31
C SER A 1135 91.19 25.99 76.71
N SER A 1136 90.40 24.93 76.80
CA SER A 1136 89.77 24.47 78.04
C SER A 1136 90.40 23.17 78.51
N LYS A 1137 90.71 23.06 79.80
CA LYS A 1137 91.33 21.86 80.37
C LYS A 1137 90.26 21.00 81.06
N ILE A 1138 90.07 19.78 80.58
CA ILE A 1138 89.19 18.78 81.21
C ILE A 1138 90.04 17.84 82.05
N LYS A 1139 89.67 17.57 83.30
CA LYS A 1139 90.44 16.63 84.13
C LYS A 1139 90.19 15.20 83.65
N PHE A 1140 91.24 14.54 83.18
CA PHE A 1140 91.21 13.15 82.72
C PHE A 1140 92.20 12.28 83.49
N GLU A 1141 91.89 10.99 83.59
CA GLU A 1141 92.85 9.97 84.02
C GLU A 1141 93.95 9.78 82.96
N TYR A 1142 95.09 9.24 83.39
CA TYR A 1142 96.27 9.10 82.56
C TYR A 1142 96.02 8.31 81.25
N ASN A 1143 95.32 7.19 81.35
CA ASN A 1143 94.95 6.34 80.21
C ASN A 1143 94.17 7.09 79.11
N ILE A 1144 93.30 8.03 79.48
CA ILE A 1144 92.52 8.85 78.54
C ILE A 1144 93.42 9.92 77.93
N ILE A 1145 94.25 10.59 78.74
CA ILE A 1145 95.24 11.56 78.24
C ILE A 1145 96.18 10.87 77.25
N GLU A 1146 96.64 9.66 77.57
CA GLU A 1146 97.45 8.83 76.68
C GLU A 1146 96.72 8.51 75.37
N SER A 1147 95.46 8.09 75.43
CA SER A 1147 94.66 7.82 74.22
C SER A 1147 94.52 9.07 73.35
N ILE A 1148 94.16 10.21 73.93
CA ILE A 1148 93.97 11.49 73.22
C ILE A 1148 95.28 11.94 72.56
N VAL A 1149 96.40 11.91 73.30
CA VAL A 1149 97.73 12.29 72.76
C VAL A 1149 98.19 11.31 71.67
N LYS A 1150 97.97 10.01 71.85
CA LYS A 1150 98.32 8.96 70.88
C LYS A 1150 97.58 9.14 69.56
N ASN A 1151 96.27 9.35 69.63
CA ASN A 1151 95.37 9.42 68.48
C ASN A 1151 95.35 10.80 67.78
N THR A 1152 95.83 11.85 68.44
CA THR A 1152 96.08 13.15 67.80
C THR A 1152 97.10 12.99 66.67
N ILE A 1153 96.95 13.68 65.52
CA ILE A 1153 97.84 13.47 64.36
C ILE A 1153 99.00 14.46 64.36
N LEU A 1154 98.72 15.75 64.49
CA LEU A 1154 99.72 16.81 64.38
C LEU A 1154 100.68 16.78 65.56
N LEU A 1155 101.99 16.76 65.28
CA LEU A 1155 103.03 16.74 66.30
C LEU A 1155 102.91 17.93 67.27
N GLU A 1156 102.61 19.12 66.74
CA GLU A 1156 102.34 20.32 67.54
C GLU A 1156 101.22 20.07 68.56
N ASN A 1157 100.08 19.54 68.12
CA ASN A 1157 98.94 19.27 68.99
C ASN A 1157 99.26 18.21 70.05
N LYS A 1158 100.03 17.17 69.71
CA LYS A 1158 100.51 16.18 70.68
C LYS A 1158 101.30 16.83 71.80
N ILE A 1159 102.28 17.66 71.45
CA ILE A 1159 103.15 18.32 72.43
C ILE A 1159 102.37 19.38 73.21
N SER A 1160 101.45 20.12 72.58
CA SER A 1160 100.58 21.08 73.24
C SER A 1160 99.64 20.42 74.25
N LEU A 1161 99.08 19.24 73.93
CA LEU A 1161 98.29 18.43 74.88
C LEU A 1161 99.15 17.93 76.05
N VAL A 1162 100.35 17.40 75.78
CA VAL A 1162 101.29 17.00 76.85
C VAL A 1162 101.64 18.20 77.73
N ASN A 1163 101.87 19.38 77.15
CA ASN A 1163 102.12 20.61 77.89
C ASN A 1163 100.93 21.05 78.75
N LEU A 1164 99.69 20.88 78.27
CA LEU A 1164 98.47 21.23 78.97
C LEU A 1164 98.26 20.37 80.22
N TYR A 1165 98.55 19.06 80.10
CA TYR A 1165 98.43 18.08 81.18
C TYR A 1165 99.73 17.89 82.00
N PHE A 1166 100.84 18.55 81.63
CA PHE A 1166 102.17 18.30 82.18
C PHE A 1166 102.23 18.32 83.71
N ASN A 1167 101.52 19.27 84.33
CA ASN A 1167 101.52 19.41 85.79
C ASN A 1167 100.70 18.32 86.51
N ASP A 1168 99.78 17.67 85.82
CA ASP A 1168 98.88 16.65 86.40
C ASP A 1168 99.45 15.23 86.25
N LEU A 1169 100.50 15.07 85.45
CA LEU A 1169 101.15 13.79 85.19
C LEU A 1169 102.34 13.61 86.12
N ASP A 1170 102.60 12.39 86.57
CA ASP A 1170 103.85 12.05 87.24
C ASP A 1170 104.99 11.88 86.22
N ASP A 1171 106.21 11.83 86.73
CA ASP A 1171 107.40 11.78 85.88
C ASP A 1171 107.44 10.51 85.01
N SER A 1172 106.94 9.38 85.52
CA SER A 1172 106.85 8.11 84.78
C SER A 1172 105.89 8.21 83.59
N ASN A 1173 104.72 8.82 83.81
CA ASN A 1173 103.68 9.01 82.81
C ASN A 1173 104.10 10.02 81.73
N ILE A 1174 104.80 11.10 82.11
CA ILE A 1174 105.37 12.08 81.17
C ILE A 1174 106.39 11.42 80.25
N ILE A 1175 107.32 10.64 80.83
CA ILE A 1175 108.34 9.91 80.07
C ILE A 1175 107.66 8.94 79.08
N THR A 1176 106.66 8.20 79.54
CA THR A 1176 105.96 7.20 78.73
C THR A 1176 105.23 7.85 77.55
N LEU A 1177 104.52 8.98 77.78
CA LEU A 1177 103.85 9.74 76.71
C LEU A 1177 104.84 10.25 75.67
N LEU A 1178 105.93 10.86 76.12
CA LEU A 1178 106.93 11.45 75.23
C LEU A 1178 107.75 10.38 74.48
N ASN A 1179 108.00 9.22 75.09
CA ASN A 1179 108.61 8.06 74.40
C ASN A 1179 107.71 7.54 73.28
N ASN A 1180 106.40 7.57 73.47
CA ASN A 1180 105.42 7.17 72.45
C ASN A 1180 105.27 8.20 71.32
N ILE A 1181 105.93 9.37 71.41
CA ILE A 1181 106.00 10.38 70.35
C ILE A 1181 107.34 10.23 69.62
N THR A 1182 107.25 9.89 68.33
CA THR A 1182 108.41 9.65 67.47
C THR A 1182 109.42 10.81 67.51
N GLY A 1183 110.66 10.52 67.89
CA GLY A 1183 111.74 11.49 67.98
C GLY A 1183 111.93 12.13 69.36
N TYR A 1184 110.92 12.10 70.24
CA TYR A 1184 111.00 12.61 71.61
C TYR A 1184 111.45 11.55 72.61
N ASP A 1185 111.47 10.27 72.22
CA ASP A 1185 112.12 9.16 72.92
C ASP A 1185 113.60 9.43 73.21
N LYS A 1186 114.28 10.18 72.34
CA LYS A 1186 115.68 10.56 72.50
C LYS A 1186 115.94 11.48 73.69
N LEU A 1187 114.91 12.12 74.26
CA LEU A 1187 115.03 12.97 75.45
C LEU A 1187 115.50 12.18 76.68
N PHE A 1188 115.25 10.88 76.71
CA PHE A 1188 115.53 10.01 77.85
C PHE A 1188 116.60 8.95 77.54
N GLN A 1189 117.36 9.15 76.46
CA GLN A 1189 118.52 8.33 76.09
C GLN A 1189 119.82 9.15 76.26
N LYS A 1190 120.95 8.45 76.36
CA LYS A 1190 122.26 9.09 76.48
C LYS A 1190 122.63 9.84 75.22
N GLY A 1191 122.68 11.18 75.28
CA GLY A 1191 123.00 11.99 74.10
C GLY A 1191 122.68 13.47 74.26
N LYS A 1192 122.85 14.22 73.16
CA LYS A 1192 122.44 15.63 73.07
C LYS A 1192 121.51 15.85 71.87
N PRO A 1193 120.26 15.35 71.90
CA PRO A 1193 119.33 15.47 70.79
C PRO A 1193 118.96 16.93 70.50
N THR A 1194 118.55 17.18 69.26
CA THR A 1194 118.17 18.51 68.77
C THR A 1194 116.74 18.51 68.27
N TYR A 1195 115.95 19.52 68.65
CA TYR A 1195 114.55 19.69 68.28
C TYR A 1195 114.32 21.09 67.73
N LEU A 1196 113.37 21.26 66.82
CA LEU A 1196 113.01 22.56 66.28
C LEU A 1196 112.58 23.53 67.38
N LYS A 1197 113.02 24.78 67.25
CA LYS A 1197 112.68 25.89 68.13
C LYS A 1197 111.26 26.36 67.82
N THR A 1198 110.28 25.75 68.49
CA THR A 1198 108.86 26.12 68.46
C THR A 1198 108.38 26.46 69.87
N ASP A 1199 107.30 27.22 69.99
CA ASP A 1199 106.76 27.65 71.30
C ASP A 1199 106.32 26.45 72.15
N PHE A 1200 105.68 25.44 71.53
CA PHE A 1200 105.28 24.21 72.22
C PHE A 1200 106.49 23.39 72.70
N ASN A 1201 107.59 23.35 71.93
CA ASN A 1201 108.81 22.67 72.37
C ASN A 1201 109.55 23.44 73.45
N ASN A 1202 109.59 24.76 73.35
CA ASN A 1202 110.18 25.60 74.38
C ASN A 1202 109.45 25.39 75.71
N SER A 1203 108.11 25.43 75.71
CA SER A 1203 107.29 25.17 76.91
C SER A 1203 107.53 23.76 77.47
N LEU A 1204 107.62 22.76 76.60
CA LEU A 1204 107.88 21.38 77.02
C LEU A 1204 109.25 21.24 77.67
N PHE A 1205 110.31 21.73 77.03
CA PHE A 1205 111.68 21.56 77.52
C PHE A 1205 111.95 22.40 78.77
N GLU A 1206 111.33 23.58 78.90
CA GLU A 1206 111.35 24.35 80.14
C GLU A 1206 110.74 23.55 81.29
N LYS A 1207 109.53 23.01 81.09
CA LYS A 1207 108.86 22.17 82.09
C LYS A 1207 109.64 20.91 82.44
N LEU A 1208 110.22 20.23 81.46
CA LEU A 1208 111.10 19.07 81.67
C LEU A 1208 112.38 19.44 82.44
N MET A 1209 112.97 20.61 82.19
CA MET A 1209 114.16 21.07 82.93
C MET A 1209 113.81 21.37 84.39
N VAL A 1210 112.69 22.07 84.63
CA VAL A 1210 112.22 22.42 85.98
C VAL A 1210 111.95 21.17 86.81
N ARG A 1211 111.31 20.15 86.23
CA ARG A 1211 111.12 18.84 86.88
C ARG A 1211 112.37 17.97 86.93
N LYS A 1212 113.52 18.47 86.47
CA LYS A 1212 114.78 17.73 86.40
C LYS A 1212 114.67 16.43 85.62
N LEU A 1213 113.81 16.36 84.60
CA LEU A 1213 113.71 15.24 83.65
C LEU A 1213 114.72 15.37 82.49
N ILE A 1214 115.19 16.59 82.24
CA ILE A 1214 116.37 16.89 81.43
C ILE A 1214 117.32 17.80 82.22
N LYS A 1215 118.60 17.79 81.87
CA LYS A 1215 119.63 18.53 82.63
C LYS A 1215 119.61 20.02 82.31
N LYS A 1216 119.53 20.34 81.02
CA LYS A 1216 119.39 21.70 80.48
C LYS A 1216 119.07 21.63 78.99
N TYR A 1217 118.42 22.64 78.46
CA TYR A 1217 118.31 22.89 77.03
C TYR A 1217 118.84 24.28 76.71
N TYR A 1218 119.39 24.47 75.52
CA TYR A 1218 119.97 25.72 75.05
C TYR A 1218 119.89 25.77 73.53
N GLU A 1219 120.05 26.95 72.93
CA GLU A 1219 120.09 27.08 71.47
C GLU A 1219 121.27 26.30 70.89
N ASP A 1220 121.02 25.49 69.86
CA ASP A 1220 122.09 24.72 69.23
C ASP A 1220 123.06 25.65 68.52
N LYS A 1221 124.34 25.57 68.90
CA LYS A 1221 125.40 26.39 68.30
C LYS A 1221 125.56 26.12 66.80
N TRP A 1222 125.25 24.90 66.35
CA TRP A 1222 125.42 24.47 64.96
C TRP A 1222 124.19 24.74 64.08
N ASN A 1223 123.00 24.88 64.69
CA ASN A 1223 121.78 25.25 63.99
C ASN A 1223 120.86 26.06 64.92
N LYS A 1224 120.87 27.39 64.76
CA LYS A 1224 120.09 28.31 65.60
C LYS A 1224 118.58 28.12 65.53
N SER A 1225 118.08 27.36 64.55
CA SER A 1225 116.65 26.99 64.47
C SER A 1225 116.26 25.83 65.37
N ASN A 1226 117.22 25.21 66.09
CA ASN A 1226 116.97 24.09 66.99
C ASN A 1226 117.40 24.39 68.44
N PHE A 1227 116.67 23.82 69.39
CA PHE A 1227 117.16 23.60 70.75
C PHE A 1227 118.02 22.33 70.79
N ARG A 1228 119.17 22.41 71.45
CA ARG A 1228 119.97 21.24 71.85
C ARG A 1228 119.72 20.94 73.32
N ILE A 1229 119.37 19.70 73.60
CA ILE A 1229 119.02 19.25 74.94
C ILE A 1229 120.16 18.41 75.49
N THR A 1230 120.53 18.63 76.75
CA THR A 1230 121.39 17.72 77.50
C THR A 1230 120.48 16.83 78.33
N THR A 1231 120.43 15.54 77.98
CA THR A 1231 119.63 14.57 78.71
C THR A 1231 120.28 14.25 80.07
N ASN A 1232 119.52 13.67 80.99
CA ASN A 1232 120.03 13.24 82.30
C ASN A 1232 120.79 11.91 82.27
N TYR A 1233 120.80 11.24 81.12
CA TYR A 1233 121.23 9.85 80.95
C TYR A 1233 122.56 9.74 80.20
#